data_AF-A0A0M0KM89-F1
#
_entry.id   AF-A0A0M0KM89-F1
#
_cell.length_a   1.000
_cell.length_b   1.000
_cell.length_c   1.000
_cell.angle_alpha   90.00
_cell.angle_beta   90.00
_cell.angle_gamma   90.00
#
_symmetry.space_group_name_H-M   'P 1'
#
loop_
_entity.id
_entity.type
_entity.pdbx_description
1 polymer ?
#
loop_
_entity_poly.entity_id
_entity_poly.type
_entity_poly.pdbx_seq_one_letter_code
_entity_poly.pdbx_strand_id
1 'polypeptide(L)'
;MGGLRHAWRTTFIVISAFLLTFTSLFTNAAPMLAQAGASSDHELTIVYTNDIHARIDGYGKASAYIKAEREKAEHFLYLDAGDIFSGNPVVDLNHGKPIVELLNVAGLDAMVIGNHEFDYGQDAFAERVNDSNFPWLSANMKVVDPSIPIEQPDPYQLFDVDGIKVAVFALTEAPPSTAPAGIVGLEFERDYAAVAKRYEDELKEQADVIIALTHIGYGADRALAEQVDYFDLIIGGHSHTTLTSPQYVNGTPIVQSGANLTNVGKVVLELDEQTNEVVSVEGSLQAVSELTEVDDEAQAIIDHYNSEMDELLGEVIGVSDTGLSRDGRYEADAPLGNFWTDAMRIYAQADVAVTNNGGIRDSIAPGEVTVGDIYRIEPFANEIMLFEMTGKAIKDVLAYSYSRGDRNQIDLQISGLSYEIIAGPVGNFIDVRVTVDGEPIDEEATYRVAVPDYIGTGGSGYEFDGEILEPYVGLMTNAMIDYAKERTAAGEKLNYSSEGRIKVTIDPSGPMPGDVIGSTTNGLYSHNKNKVDVGIGNLYTDAIREISEADLALLNGSSVTGEIPPGNITDKQIEALDRFGNEIVVVRATGEKIKEVILSQSSHHQRVDLQAAGLTYTLIPNGQGNGFQDVEIVLEDGTPLDPSKEYVVAYNDYMHGTGFYQLSDQVVDDGLGTVWAAVVTYIKGQSDPIDYVEGERIRIEGATPPDDPKGTITVAEAIAHNQGEATVRGYIVGSINGSPVIGEGNHAPSNLLLADSPDETDRTKMLPVQLPSGSTVRTGLNLVSHPGNLGEFVMITGALDTYFSTPGMRNPTAFTFADPSDYPDPGDGDSQEVISIAEARALERGERVVVEGVVTSTPGAWGAKGFYVQDETGGLYVYQFDVEVNVGDIVQVAGTMDEFNGELQLSTPSSINIVGSRDVPKPLPVTPEAVSLENEGQLVQLDGVTIENLRQVNNFGTFEFEAVRGSERVLIRVDNRTGLVYDEFTFTEGEVVTITGVSSQFRGTPQVKPRQADDIVVFEQESSEYLSVAEAIELDREVVKVKGYIVGNARNKNHVAVQSGAYNDHNVLIADDPNETDVKKMLLVQLKGTDRTAFGLVSNPEHYGKQVELTGKRHKEKFHFPLIKHPDEFVVLDLKK
;
A
#
# COMPACT_ATOMS: atom_id res chain seq x y z
N MET A 1 -83.63 21.70 -22.23
CA MET A 1 -84.06 20.28 -22.15
C MET A 1 -83.39 19.54 -23.28
N GLY A 2 -82.42 18.69 -22.96
CA GLY A 2 -81.79 17.80 -23.92
C GLY A 2 -81.12 16.69 -23.14
N GLY A 3 -81.78 15.53 -23.11
CA GLY A 3 -81.26 14.32 -22.51
C GLY A 3 -80.91 13.29 -23.58
N LEU A 4 -79.82 12.58 -23.31
CA LEU A 4 -79.63 11.14 -23.45
C LEU A 4 -79.41 10.48 -24.85
N ARG A 5 -78.43 9.54 -24.77
CA ARG A 5 -78.34 8.18 -25.36
C ARG A 5 -77.54 8.05 -26.68
N HIS A 6 -76.37 7.40 -26.61
CA HIS A 6 -76.08 5.96 -26.83
C HIS A 6 -75.83 5.66 -28.34
N ALA A 7 -75.00 4.73 -28.81
CA ALA A 7 -73.85 3.91 -28.37
C ALA A 7 -73.56 2.91 -29.55
N TRP A 8 -72.46 2.14 -29.47
CA TRP A 8 -72.11 0.87 -30.19
C TRP A 8 -71.28 0.96 -31.50
N ARG A 9 -69.99 0.53 -31.49
CA ARG A 9 -69.38 -0.81 -31.85
C ARG A 9 -69.28 -1.03 -33.39
N THR A 10 -68.23 -1.53 -34.07
CA THR A 10 -67.10 -2.45 -33.76
C THR A 10 -66.02 -2.40 -34.88
N THR A 11 -64.82 -2.85 -34.51
CA THR A 11 -63.47 -3.00 -35.10
C THR A 11 -63.29 -3.90 -36.35
N PHE A 12 -62.30 -3.62 -37.25
CA PHE A 12 -61.09 -4.45 -37.58
C PHE A 12 -60.28 -3.98 -38.83
N ILE A 13 -58.99 -3.61 -38.61
CA ILE A 13 -57.72 -4.01 -39.33
C ILE A 13 -57.51 -3.51 -40.81
N VAL A 14 -56.38 -2.94 -41.30
CA VAL A 14 -54.96 -2.86 -40.87
C VAL A 14 -54.12 -1.91 -41.77
N ILE A 15 -53.05 -1.33 -41.16
CA ILE A 15 -51.72 -0.91 -41.69
C ILE A 15 -51.53 0.41 -42.48
N SER A 16 -50.78 1.29 -41.79
CA SER A 16 -49.71 2.22 -42.19
C SER A 16 -50.03 3.39 -43.14
N ALA A 17 -50.27 4.60 -42.63
CA ALA A 17 -49.31 5.56 -42.05
C ALA A 17 -48.58 6.40 -43.13
N PHE A 18 -49.20 7.52 -43.52
CA PHE A 18 -48.54 8.82 -43.71
C PHE A 18 -49.59 9.95 -43.92
N LEU A 19 -49.42 11.06 -43.20
CA LEU A 19 -49.79 12.45 -43.54
C LEU A 19 -51.24 12.99 -43.33
N LEU A 20 -51.30 14.14 -42.62
CA LEU A 20 -52.26 15.29 -42.72
C LEU A 20 -53.71 15.11 -42.20
N THR A 21 -54.05 15.70 -41.04
CA THR A 21 -54.67 17.05 -40.82
C THR A 21 -56.12 16.98 -40.36
N PHE A 22 -56.42 17.49 -39.15
CA PHE A 22 -57.46 18.50 -38.86
C PHE A 22 -57.44 18.78 -37.33
N THR A 23 -56.66 19.77 -36.87
CA THR A 23 -57.11 21.12 -36.49
C THR A 23 -58.24 21.19 -35.46
N SER A 24 -57.86 21.58 -34.24
CA SER A 24 -58.47 22.62 -33.37
C SER A 24 -57.84 22.42 -31.97
N LEU A 25 -57.26 23.38 -31.26
CA LEU A 25 -57.31 24.84 -31.27
C LEU A 25 -55.99 25.43 -30.70
N PHE A 26 -55.73 26.68 -31.07
CA PHE A 26 -54.84 27.68 -30.45
C PHE A 26 -53.31 27.54 -30.57
N THR A 27 -52.78 28.08 -31.67
CA THR A 27 -51.49 28.76 -31.89
C THR A 27 -51.70 29.60 -33.18
N ASN A 28 -51.26 30.84 -33.42
CA ASN A 28 -50.36 31.80 -32.81
C ASN A 28 -50.80 33.21 -33.28
N ALA A 29 -50.71 34.21 -32.39
CA ALA A 29 -50.41 35.59 -32.77
C ALA A 29 -49.49 36.13 -31.66
N ALA A 30 -48.23 36.34 -32.02
CA ALA A 30 -47.12 36.63 -31.12
C ALA A 30 -47.34 37.89 -30.28
N PRO A 31 -46.87 37.90 -29.03
CA PRO A 31 -46.09 39.00 -28.50
C PRO A 31 -44.60 38.74 -28.76
N MET A 32 -43.89 39.80 -29.16
CA MET A 32 -42.46 39.93 -28.91
C MET A 32 -42.16 39.45 -27.48
N LEU A 33 -41.46 38.33 -27.36
CA LEU A 33 -40.71 38.02 -26.16
C LEU A 33 -39.25 38.23 -26.50
N ALA A 34 -38.62 38.98 -25.62
CA ALA A 34 -37.31 39.56 -25.70
C ALA A 34 -36.31 38.67 -26.44
N GLN A 35 -35.60 39.29 -27.37
CA GLN A 35 -34.19 39.02 -27.57
C GLN A 35 -33.58 38.74 -26.20
N ALA A 36 -33.09 37.51 -26.00
CA ALA A 36 -32.22 37.22 -24.86
C ALA A 36 -31.21 38.37 -24.81
N GLY A 37 -31.33 39.19 -23.78
CA GLY A 37 -30.27 40.11 -23.46
C GLY A 37 -29.03 39.25 -23.35
N ALA A 38 -27.96 39.66 -24.04
CA ALA A 38 -26.66 39.41 -23.48
C ALA A 38 -26.75 39.82 -21.99
N SER A 39 -26.39 38.93 -21.06
CA SER A 39 -25.99 39.39 -19.74
C SER A 39 -24.96 40.48 -19.99
N SER A 40 -25.16 41.65 -19.42
CA SER A 40 -24.06 42.58 -19.27
C SER A 40 -23.15 41.95 -18.23
N ASP A 41 -21.94 41.57 -18.63
CA ASP A 41 -20.96 40.88 -17.79
C ASP A 41 -20.33 41.90 -16.81
N HIS A 42 -21.09 42.35 -15.80
CA HIS A 42 -20.56 43.19 -14.71
C HIS A 42 -19.88 42.29 -13.68
N GLU A 43 -18.73 41.74 -14.07
CA GLU A 43 -17.98 40.74 -13.30
C GLU A 43 -16.59 41.26 -12.91
N LEU A 44 -16.15 40.94 -11.69
CA LEU A 44 -14.77 41.11 -11.24
C LEU A 44 -14.07 39.75 -11.19
N THR A 45 -13.08 39.56 -12.06
CA THR A 45 -12.23 38.36 -12.06
C THR A 45 -11.02 38.58 -11.17
N ILE A 46 -10.80 37.67 -10.22
CA ILE A 46 -9.63 37.66 -9.35
C ILE A 46 -8.88 36.37 -9.61
N VAL A 47 -7.64 36.49 -10.05
CA VAL A 47 -6.71 35.36 -10.06
C VAL A 47 -5.89 35.43 -8.78
N TYR A 48 -5.60 34.29 -8.17
CA TYR A 48 -4.84 34.26 -6.93
C TYR A 48 -3.88 33.07 -6.81
N THR A 49 -2.81 33.27 -6.05
CA THR A 49 -1.87 32.24 -5.61
C THR A 49 -1.64 32.37 -4.10
N ASN A 50 -1.09 31.33 -3.49
CA ASN A 50 -0.63 31.34 -2.10
C ASN A 50 0.45 30.26 -1.95
N ASP A 51 1.35 30.43 -0.99
CA ASP A 51 2.32 29.41 -0.58
C ASP A 51 3.12 28.88 -1.80
N ILE A 52 3.70 29.79 -2.60
CA ILE A 52 4.51 29.39 -3.76
C ILE A 52 5.80 28.68 -3.31
N HIS A 53 6.33 28.98 -2.11
CA HIS A 53 7.51 28.34 -1.52
C HIS A 53 8.68 28.25 -2.48
N ALA A 54 9.05 29.40 -3.05
CA ALA A 54 10.15 29.56 -4.00
C ALA A 54 10.05 28.68 -5.27
N ARG A 55 8.88 28.11 -5.58
CA ARG A 55 8.69 27.30 -6.79
C ARG A 55 8.67 28.17 -8.05
N ILE A 56 9.81 28.22 -8.74
CA ILE A 56 9.95 28.90 -10.04
C ILE A 56 9.65 27.97 -11.23
N ASP A 57 9.79 26.66 -11.06
CA ASP A 57 9.49 25.68 -12.11
C ASP A 57 8.00 25.68 -12.46
N GLY A 58 7.69 25.89 -13.74
CA GLY A 58 6.31 26.02 -14.21
C GLY A 58 5.72 27.43 -14.08
N TYR A 59 6.44 28.38 -13.45
CA TYR A 59 5.96 29.75 -13.29
C TYR A 59 5.80 30.48 -14.64
N GLY A 60 6.62 30.16 -15.64
CA GLY A 60 6.40 30.65 -17.01
C GLY A 60 5.01 30.27 -17.56
N LYS A 61 4.48 29.10 -17.22
CA LYS A 61 3.13 28.67 -17.60
C LYS A 61 2.05 29.37 -16.79
N ALA A 62 2.25 29.46 -15.47
CA ALA A 62 1.34 30.19 -14.58
C ALA A 62 1.20 31.66 -15.03
N SER A 63 2.32 32.33 -15.32
CA SER A 63 2.34 33.70 -15.83
C SER A 63 1.57 33.84 -17.16
N ALA A 64 1.75 32.90 -18.10
CA ALA A 64 0.99 32.89 -19.35
C ALA A 64 -0.52 32.78 -19.12
N TYR A 65 -0.93 31.90 -18.19
CA TYR A 65 -2.33 31.75 -17.82
C TYR A 65 -2.89 33.02 -17.15
N ILE A 66 -2.18 33.59 -16.18
CA ILE A 66 -2.55 34.84 -15.49
C ILE A 66 -2.74 35.98 -16.51
N LYS A 67 -1.78 36.16 -17.43
CA LYS A 67 -1.86 37.17 -18.50
C LYS A 67 -3.04 36.90 -19.44
N ALA A 68 -3.31 35.65 -19.79
CA ALA A 68 -4.44 35.28 -20.64
C ALA A 68 -5.80 35.52 -19.97
N GLU A 69 -5.93 35.29 -18.66
CA GLU A 69 -7.16 35.63 -17.91
C GLU A 69 -7.33 37.14 -17.78
N ARG A 70 -6.23 37.89 -17.55
CA ARG A 70 -6.25 39.36 -17.56
C ARG A 70 -6.72 39.94 -18.90
N GLU A 71 -6.31 39.35 -20.02
CA GLU A 71 -6.76 39.79 -21.35
C GLU A 71 -8.23 39.48 -21.65
N LYS A 72 -8.82 38.47 -20.99
CA LYS A 72 -10.22 38.06 -21.18
C LYS A 72 -11.19 38.87 -20.32
N ALA A 73 -10.75 39.32 -19.15
CA ALA A 73 -11.60 40.01 -18.18
C ALA A 73 -11.61 41.53 -18.40
N GLU A 74 -12.78 42.16 -18.23
CA GLU A 74 -12.88 43.63 -18.21
C GLU A 74 -12.36 44.19 -16.89
N HIS A 75 -12.75 43.60 -15.76
CA HIS A 75 -12.27 43.94 -14.43
C HIS A 75 -11.44 42.79 -13.86
N PHE A 76 -10.16 43.06 -13.54
CA PHE A 76 -9.20 42.03 -13.16
C PHE A 76 -8.28 42.45 -12.01
N LEU A 77 -8.00 41.52 -11.09
CA LEU A 77 -6.91 41.59 -10.12
C LEU A 77 -6.13 40.27 -10.04
N TYR A 78 -4.82 40.33 -9.85
CA TYR A 78 -3.98 39.21 -9.43
C TYR A 78 -3.46 39.45 -8.01
N LEU A 79 -3.81 38.57 -7.08
CA LEU A 79 -3.46 38.67 -5.65
C LEU A 79 -2.64 37.45 -5.18
N ASP A 80 -1.76 37.64 -4.19
CA ASP A 80 -1.00 36.54 -3.60
C ASP A 80 -1.12 36.52 -2.07
N ALA A 81 -1.44 35.34 -1.51
CA ALA A 81 -1.73 35.17 -0.10
C ALA A 81 -0.50 34.84 0.77
N GLY A 82 0.73 35.16 0.35
CA GLY A 82 1.93 35.04 1.20
C GLY A 82 2.73 33.75 1.02
N ASP A 83 3.92 33.69 1.63
CA ASP A 83 4.90 32.59 1.57
C ASP A 83 5.39 32.29 0.15
N ILE A 84 6.01 33.29 -0.49
CA ILE A 84 6.65 33.13 -1.81
C ILE A 84 8.11 32.69 -1.70
N PHE A 85 8.73 32.88 -0.54
CA PHE A 85 10.13 32.51 -0.26
C PHE A 85 10.28 31.10 0.32
N SER A 86 11.53 30.64 0.39
CA SER A 86 12.00 29.39 0.99
C SER A 86 11.52 28.11 0.32
N GLY A 87 12.45 27.32 -0.24
CA GLY A 87 12.16 25.97 -0.75
C GLY A 87 12.80 25.62 -2.09
N ASN A 88 13.50 26.56 -2.72
CA ASN A 88 14.26 26.34 -3.95
C ASN A 88 15.63 27.02 -3.84
N PRO A 89 16.74 26.27 -3.94
CA PRO A 89 18.09 26.81 -3.79
C PRO A 89 18.40 28.01 -4.70
N VAL A 90 17.84 28.04 -5.90
CA VAL A 90 18.05 29.12 -6.87
C VAL A 90 17.44 30.42 -6.37
N VAL A 91 16.29 30.35 -5.70
CA VAL A 91 15.63 31.51 -5.09
C VAL A 91 16.29 31.86 -3.76
N ASP A 92 16.56 30.83 -2.93
CA ASP A 92 17.07 30.98 -1.57
C ASP A 92 18.46 31.63 -1.56
N LEU A 93 19.38 31.15 -2.41
CA LEU A 93 20.73 31.72 -2.55
C LEU A 93 20.73 33.12 -3.17
N ASN A 94 19.64 33.51 -3.84
CA ASN A 94 19.41 34.87 -4.34
C ASN A 94 18.46 35.68 -3.43
N HIS A 95 18.23 35.21 -2.19
CA HIS A 95 17.39 35.83 -1.17
C HIS A 95 16.03 36.31 -1.71
N GLY A 96 15.32 35.44 -2.43
CA GLY A 96 13.96 35.72 -2.90
C GLY A 96 13.85 36.52 -4.20
N LYS A 97 14.96 37.04 -4.72
CA LYS A 97 14.93 37.94 -5.89
C LYS A 97 14.28 37.34 -7.15
N PRO A 98 14.56 36.06 -7.53
CA PRO A 98 14.00 35.49 -8.75
C PRO A 98 12.47 35.44 -8.72
N ILE A 99 11.87 35.05 -7.59
CA ILE A 99 10.41 34.95 -7.50
C ILE A 99 9.74 36.34 -7.50
N VAL A 100 10.37 37.36 -6.90
CA VAL A 100 9.88 38.75 -6.97
C VAL A 100 9.90 39.28 -8.41
N GLU A 101 10.97 39.00 -9.18
CA GLU A 101 11.02 39.38 -10.60
C GLU A 101 9.93 38.68 -11.43
N LEU A 102 9.64 37.41 -11.12
CA LEU A 102 8.57 36.66 -11.78
C LEU A 102 7.17 37.22 -11.47
N LEU A 103 6.90 37.55 -10.21
CA LEU A 103 5.64 38.18 -9.79
C LEU A 103 5.45 39.56 -10.41
N ASN A 104 6.53 40.34 -10.55
CA ASN A 104 6.53 41.61 -11.28
C ASN A 104 6.14 41.43 -12.75
N VAL A 105 6.66 40.40 -13.42
CA VAL A 105 6.36 40.10 -14.83
C VAL A 105 4.93 39.58 -15.02
N ALA A 106 4.42 38.79 -14.07
CA ALA A 106 3.02 38.33 -14.06
C ALA A 106 2.02 39.47 -13.74
N GLY A 107 2.52 40.59 -13.21
CA GLY A 107 1.76 41.78 -12.90
C GLY A 107 0.94 41.65 -11.61
N LEU A 108 1.51 41.07 -10.56
CA LEU A 108 0.85 41.00 -9.26
C LEU A 108 0.36 42.39 -8.81
N ASP A 109 -0.87 42.47 -8.30
CA ASP A 109 -1.52 43.73 -7.92
C ASP A 109 -1.35 44.02 -6.42
N ALA A 110 -1.41 43.01 -5.54
CA ALA A 110 -1.08 43.12 -4.11
C ALA A 110 -0.74 41.75 -3.50
N MET A 111 -0.02 41.78 -2.39
CA MET A 111 0.38 40.61 -1.63
C MET A 111 0.24 40.84 -0.12
N VAL A 112 -0.19 39.83 0.64
CA VAL A 112 -0.05 39.82 2.11
C VAL A 112 1.32 39.27 2.51
N ILE A 113 1.92 39.85 3.55
CA ILE A 113 3.18 39.34 4.12
C ILE A 113 2.88 38.02 4.84
N GLY A 114 3.53 36.93 4.44
CA GLY A 114 3.54 35.63 5.10
C GLY A 114 4.70 35.47 6.10
N ASN A 115 4.90 34.25 6.59
CA ASN A 115 5.96 33.97 7.56
C ASN A 115 7.32 33.81 6.89
N HIS A 116 7.41 33.18 5.72
CA HIS A 116 8.69 32.90 5.06
C HIS A 116 9.32 34.15 4.42
N GLU A 117 8.57 35.24 4.33
CA GLU A 117 9.09 36.55 3.92
C GLU A 117 10.25 37.06 4.81
N PHE A 118 10.34 36.59 6.04
CA PHE A 118 11.37 36.98 7.01
C PHE A 118 12.59 36.05 7.06
N ASP A 119 12.59 34.92 6.34
CA ASP A 119 13.59 33.86 6.49
C ASP A 119 15.00 34.30 6.09
N TYR A 120 15.12 35.18 5.10
CA TYR A 120 16.43 35.73 4.67
C TYR A 120 16.85 36.97 5.48
N GLY A 121 16.09 37.32 6.52
CA GLY A 121 16.33 38.46 7.39
C GLY A 121 15.74 39.79 6.89
N GLN A 122 15.75 40.78 7.79
CA GLN A 122 15.04 42.05 7.60
C GLN A 122 15.60 42.91 6.45
N ASP A 123 16.92 42.88 6.24
CA ASP A 123 17.56 43.61 5.15
C ASP A 123 17.13 43.04 3.79
N ALA A 124 17.16 41.71 3.65
CA ALA A 124 16.72 41.04 2.43
C ALA A 124 15.23 41.30 2.14
N PHE A 125 14.37 41.19 3.16
CA PHE A 125 12.95 41.54 3.02
C PHE A 125 12.78 42.99 2.54
N ALA A 126 13.44 43.95 3.16
CA ALA A 126 13.37 45.36 2.76
C ALA A 126 13.88 45.60 1.33
N GLU A 127 14.93 44.90 0.89
CA GLU A 127 15.37 44.92 -0.51
C GLU A 127 14.31 44.36 -1.45
N ARG A 128 13.68 43.22 -1.12
CA ARG A 128 12.63 42.62 -1.93
C ARG A 128 11.39 43.50 -2.03
N VAL A 129 11.01 44.19 -0.97
CA VAL A 129 9.96 45.23 -1.02
C VAL A 129 10.31 46.34 -2.00
N ASN A 130 11.58 46.78 -2.05
CA ASN A 130 12.04 47.79 -3.01
C ASN A 130 12.12 47.29 -4.46
N ASP A 131 12.32 45.99 -4.66
CA ASP A 131 12.36 45.34 -5.97
C ASP A 131 10.95 45.08 -6.53
N SER A 132 9.89 45.13 -5.70
CA SER A 132 8.50 44.86 -6.08
C SER A 132 7.80 46.05 -6.75
N ASN A 133 6.98 45.76 -7.76
CA ASN A 133 6.04 46.72 -8.38
C ASN A 133 4.64 46.68 -7.74
N PHE A 134 4.49 45.91 -6.67
CA PHE A 134 3.25 45.65 -5.93
C PHE A 134 3.43 45.96 -4.43
N PRO A 135 2.36 46.36 -3.72
CA PRO A 135 2.42 46.59 -2.29
C PRO A 135 2.41 45.27 -1.50
N TRP A 136 3.15 45.28 -0.39
CA TRP A 136 3.15 44.24 0.64
C TRP A 136 2.30 44.72 1.82
N LEU A 137 1.26 43.97 2.16
CA LEU A 137 0.20 44.41 3.06
C LEU A 137 0.19 43.59 4.37
N SER A 138 -0.11 44.26 5.48
CA SER A 138 -0.41 43.60 6.76
C SER A 138 -1.03 44.57 7.76
N ALA A 139 -2.29 44.33 8.15
CA ALA A 139 -3.03 45.19 9.07
C ALA A 139 -2.72 44.94 10.55
N ASN A 140 -2.21 43.76 10.88
CA ASN A 140 -1.90 43.37 12.25
C ASN A 140 -0.39 43.44 12.57
N MET A 141 0.47 43.80 11.61
CA MET A 141 1.89 44.06 11.83
C MET A 141 2.17 45.52 12.22
N LYS A 142 3.00 45.73 13.24
CA LYS A 142 3.50 47.04 13.65
C LYS A 142 5.02 47.05 13.73
N VAL A 143 5.63 48.05 13.08
CA VAL A 143 7.06 48.35 13.26
C VAL A 143 7.22 49.18 14.54
N VAL A 144 7.76 48.56 15.59
CA VAL A 144 7.92 49.21 16.91
C VAL A 144 9.34 49.70 17.16
N ASP A 145 10.33 49.17 16.44
CA ASP A 145 11.68 49.71 16.41
C ASP A 145 11.94 50.42 15.07
N PRO A 146 12.01 51.76 15.03
CA PRO A 146 12.23 52.50 13.80
C PRO A 146 13.67 52.41 13.26
N SER A 147 14.56 51.66 13.91
CA SER A 147 15.95 51.47 13.46
C SER A 147 16.14 50.28 12.51
N ILE A 148 15.15 49.39 12.41
CA ILE A 148 15.17 48.27 11.45
C ILE A 148 14.89 48.76 10.02
N PRO A 149 15.31 48.03 8.98
CA PRO A 149 15.14 48.45 7.58
C PRO A 149 13.70 48.35 7.06
N ILE A 150 12.80 47.67 7.79
CA ILE A 150 11.42 47.41 7.37
C ILE A 150 10.54 48.63 7.63
N GLU A 151 9.85 49.11 6.60
CA GLU A 151 8.85 50.17 6.72
C GLU A 151 7.51 49.61 7.22
N GLN A 152 6.68 50.48 7.83
CA GLN A 152 5.34 50.08 8.27
C GLN A 152 4.49 49.74 7.04
N PRO A 153 4.01 48.48 6.89
CA PRO A 153 3.15 48.11 5.78
C PRO A 153 1.78 48.79 5.91
N ASP A 154 1.16 49.01 4.76
CA ASP A 154 -0.23 49.45 4.71
C ASP A 154 -1.16 48.29 5.14
N PRO A 155 -2.25 48.57 5.87
CA PRO A 155 -3.17 47.54 6.33
C PRO A 155 -4.04 46.97 5.20
N TYR A 156 -4.28 47.77 4.16
CA TYR A 156 -5.06 47.41 2.99
C TYR A 156 -4.68 48.30 1.80
N GLN A 157 -5.03 47.87 0.59
CA GLN A 157 -4.92 48.66 -0.63
C GLN A 157 -6.32 48.85 -1.26
N LEU A 158 -6.60 50.06 -1.74
CA LEU A 158 -7.80 50.36 -2.53
C LEU A 158 -7.45 50.35 -4.03
N PHE A 159 -8.21 49.59 -4.81
CA PHE A 159 -8.14 49.55 -6.26
C PHE A 159 -9.41 50.15 -6.86
N ASP A 160 -9.26 50.87 -7.98
CA ASP A 160 -10.37 51.31 -8.83
C ASP A 160 -10.22 50.56 -10.16
N VAL A 161 -11.01 49.50 -10.31
CA VAL A 161 -10.99 48.62 -11.48
C VAL A 161 -12.13 49.05 -12.39
N ASP A 162 -11.85 50.05 -13.22
CA ASP A 162 -12.80 50.67 -14.16
C ASP A 162 -14.16 51.07 -13.54
N GLY A 163 -14.14 51.58 -12.30
CA GLY A 163 -15.30 52.08 -11.58
C GLY A 163 -15.84 51.16 -10.48
N ILE A 164 -15.27 49.96 -10.32
CA ILE A 164 -15.50 49.09 -9.16
C ILE A 164 -14.40 49.35 -8.14
N LYS A 165 -14.76 49.79 -6.94
CA LYS A 165 -13.80 50.02 -5.87
C LYS A 165 -13.59 48.76 -5.05
N VAL A 166 -12.37 48.23 -5.06
CA VAL A 166 -12.02 47.00 -4.35
C VAL A 166 -11.06 47.31 -3.23
N ALA A 167 -11.40 46.95 -1.99
CA ALA A 167 -10.49 46.95 -0.86
C ALA A 167 -9.87 45.56 -0.68
N VAL A 168 -8.53 45.50 -0.64
CA VAL A 168 -7.79 44.29 -0.29
C VAL A 168 -7.16 44.49 1.08
N PHE A 169 -7.77 43.90 2.11
CA PHE A 169 -7.37 43.99 3.52
C PHE A 169 -6.54 42.78 3.94
N ALA A 170 -5.40 42.99 4.61
CA ALA A 170 -4.43 41.93 4.79
C ALA A 170 -4.15 41.55 6.25
N LEU A 171 -3.97 40.25 6.53
CA LEU A 171 -3.62 39.73 7.86
C LEU A 171 -2.49 38.70 7.78
N THR A 172 -1.46 38.88 8.59
CA THR A 172 -0.30 37.99 8.72
C THR A 172 -0.41 37.10 9.96
N GLU A 173 0.11 35.88 9.93
CA GLU A 173 0.21 34.99 11.10
C GLU A 173 0.86 35.71 12.30
N ALA A 174 0.33 35.49 13.52
CA ALA A 174 0.76 36.20 14.71
C ALA A 174 1.10 35.25 15.90
N PRO A 175 2.38 35.11 16.28
CA PRO A 175 3.57 35.57 15.55
C PRO A 175 3.79 34.75 14.27
N PRO A 176 4.51 35.30 13.27
CA PRO A 176 4.89 34.53 12.10
C PRO A 176 5.80 33.36 12.47
N SER A 177 5.59 32.22 11.83
CA SER A 177 6.35 30.97 11.96
C SER A 177 7.74 31.03 11.30
N THR A 178 8.55 32.00 11.70
CA THR A 178 9.92 32.25 11.21
C THR A 178 10.94 32.30 12.36
N ALA A 179 12.22 32.47 12.04
CA ALA A 179 13.27 32.66 13.04
C ALA A 179 12.99 33.93 13.88
N PRO A 180 12.99 33.85 15.23
CA PRO A 180 12.72 35.01 16.09
C PRO A 180 13.60 36.23 15.80
N ALA A 181 14.85 36.00 15.37
CA ALA A 181 15.78 37.06 14.97
C ALA A 181 15.26 37.89 13.77
N GLY A 182 14.53 37.27 12.83
CA GLY A 182 13.99 37.93 11.64
C GLY A 182 12.87 38.93 11.94
N ILE A 183 12.24 38.83 13.11
CA ILE A 183 11.09 39.68 13.49
C ILE A 183 11.34 40.57 14.71
N VAL A 184 12.60 40.69 15.16
CA VAL A 184 12.96 41.62 16.23
C VAL A 184 12.60 43.05 15.82
N GLY A 185 11.89 43.79 16.68
CA GLY A 185 11.43 45.15 16.38
C GLY A 185 10.08 45.22 15.65
N LEU A 186 9.44 44.06 15.40
CA LEU A 186 8.08 43.94 14.90
C LEU A 186 7.14 43.40 15.99
N GLU A 187 5.90 43.86 15.99
CA GLU A 187 4.81 43.31 16.81
C GLU A 187 3.64 42.87 15.93
N PHE A 188 3.06 41.71 16.22
CA PHE A 188 1.92 41.16 15.51
C PHE A 188 0.74 40.97 16.47
N GLU A 189 -0.40 41.57 16.15
CA GLU A 189 -1.61 41.43 16.96
C GLU A 189 -2.35 40.13 16.62
N ARG A 190 -2.62 39.31 17.65
CA ARG A 190 -3.19 37.95 17.50
C ARG A 190 -4.71 37.89 17.36
N ASP A 191 -5.42 38.93 17.77
CA ASP A 191 -6.88 38.99 17.68
C ASP A 191 -7.29 39.51 16.30
N TYR A 192 -7.28 38.62 15.31
CA TYR A 192 -7.56 38.94 13.91
C TYR A 192 -8.93 39.60 13.72
N ALA A 193 -9.97 39.11 14.42
CA ALA A 193 -11.31 39.68 14.34
C ALA A 193 -11.36 41.10 14.91
N ALA A 194 -10.68 41.38 16.02
CA ALA A 194 -10.57 42.73 16.56
C ALA A 194 -9.73 43.67 15.67
N VAL A 195 -8.74 43.14 14.94
CA VAL A 195 -8.02 43.91 13.92
C VAL A 195 -8.96 44.26 12.76
N ALA A 196 -9.64 43.29 12.17
CA ALA A 196 -10.58 43.51 11.06
C ALA A 196 -11.68 44.53 11.43
N LYS A 197 -12.34 44.34 12.58
CA LYS A 197 -13.41 45.24 13.07
C LYS A 197 -12.98 46.69 13.26
N ARG A 198 -11.68 46.99 13.40
CA ARG A 198 -11.20 48.39 13.46
C ARG A 198 -11.28 49.12 12.12
N TYR A 199 -11.30 48.38 11.01
CA TYR A 199 -11.32 48.93 9.65
C TYR A 199 -12.71 48.84 9.00
N GLU A 200 -13.69 48.17 9.62
CA GLU A 200 -15.02 47.92 9.06
C GLU A 200 -15.71 49.17 8.49
N ASP A 201 -15.90 50.22 9.32
CA ASP A 201 -16.57 51.45 8.90
C ASP A 201 -15.84 52.14 7.74
N GLU A 202 -14.50 52.11 7.79
CA GLU A 202 -13.63 52.75 6.80
C GLU A 202 -13.67 52.03 5.44
N LEU A 203 -13.63 50.70 5.44
CA LEU A 203 -13.66 49.89 4.23
C LEU A 203 -15.04 49.92 3.58
N LYS A 204 -16.12 49.79 4.37
CA LYS A 204 -17.51 49.89 3.88
C LYS A 204 -17.85 51.27 3.28
N GLU A 205 -17.21 52.34 3.74
CA GLU A 205 -17.41 53.68 3.16
C GLU A 205 -16.66 53.87 1.84
N GLN A 206 -15.53 53.17 1.64
CA GLN A 206 -14.60 53.44 0.55
C GLN A 206 -14.65 52.43 -0.60
N ALA A 207 -15.11 51.20 -0.36
CA ALA A 207 -15.10 50.12 -1.33
C ALA A 207 -16.51 49.58 -1.60
N ASP A 208 -16.69 49.07 -2.81
CA ASP A 208 -17.87 48.31 -3.24
C ASP A 208 -17.68 46.81 -2.93
N VAL A 209 -16.45 46.31 -3.05
CA VAL A 209 -16.05 44.92 -2.76
C VAL A 209 -14.90 44.92 -1.75
N ILE A 210 -15.00 44.10 -0.70
CA ILE A 210 -13.99 43.99 0.36
C ILE A 210 -13.46 42.54 0.44
N ILE A 211 -12.20 42.38 0.08
CA ILE A 211 -11.47 41.11 0.10
C ILE A 211 -10.55 41.08 1.32
N ALA A 212 -10.60 40.01 2.12
CA ALA A 212 -9.55 39.70 3.07
C ALA A 212 -8.49 38.80 2.38
N LEU A 213 -7.26 39.27 2.27
CA LEU A 213 -6.11 38.53 1.78
C LEU A 213 -5.25 38.10 2.97
N THR A 214 -5.28 36.83 3.35
CA THR A 214 -4.81 36.39 4.66
C THR A 214 -3.72 35.32 4.56
N HIS A 215 -2.77 35.39 5.49
CA HIS A 215 -1.75 34.36 5.72
C HIS A 215 -1.83 33.87 7.16
N ILE A 216 -3.00 33.39 7.59
CA ILE A 216 -3.28 32.98 8.98
C ILE A 216 -3.70 31.51 9.10
N GLY A 217 -3.88 30.82 7.97
CA GLY A 217 -4.30 29.43 7.87
C GLY A 217 -5.82 29.27 7.81
N TYR A 218 -6.27 28.27 7.04
CA TYR A 218 -7.69 28.02 6.75
C TYR A 218 -8.57 27.92 8.01
N GLY A 219 -8.10 27.28 9.08
CA GLY A 219 -8.85 27.21 10.34
C GLY A 219 -9.10 28.59 10.99
N ALA A 220 -8.11 29.48 10.92
CA ALA A 220 -8.25 30.85 11.40
C ALA A 220 -9.08 31.72 10.44
N ASP A 221 -9.04 31.45 9.13
CA ASP A 221 -9.92 32.11 8.15
C ASP A 221 -11.39 31.78 8.40
N ARG A 222 -11.72 30.51 8.70
CA ARG A 222 -13.08 30.10 9.12
C ARG A 222 -13.50 30.86 10.37
N ALA A 223 -12.66 30.87 11.40
CA ALA A 223 -12.95 31.57 12.65
C ALA A 223 -13.08 33.10 12.47
N LEU A 224 -12.39 33.68 11.49
CA LEU A 224 -12.53 35.08 11.11
C LEU A 224 -13.90 35.34 10.47
N ALA A 225 -14.30 34.53 9.48
CA ALA A 225 -15.60 34.63 8.79
C ALA A 225 -16.80 34.42 9.73
N GLU A 226 -16.67 33.58 10.76
CA GLU A 226 -17.68 33.44 11.81
C GLU A 226 -17.89 34.73 12.64
N GLN A 227 -16.82 35.52 12.80
CA GLN A 227 -16.81 36.67 13.70
C GLN A 227 -16.92 38.02 12.98
N VAL A 228 -16.69 38.04 11.67
CA VAL A 228 -16.63 39.22 10.81
C VAL A 228 -17.42 38.93 9.53
N ASP A 229 -18.51 39.66 9.32
CA ASP A 229 -19.53 39.36 8.30
C ASP A 229 -19.55 40.35 7.12
N TYR A 230 -18.54 41.22 7.01
CA TYR A 230 -18.49 42.25 5.97
C TYR A 230 -17.54 41.97 4.81
N PHE A 231 -16.81 40.86 4.86
CA PHE A 231 -15.95 40.47 3.75
C PHE A 231 -16.80 39.80 2.67
N ASP A 232 -16.59 40.20 1.43
CA ASP A 232 -17.21 39.57 0.27
C ASP A 232 -16.45 38.32 -0.18
N LEU A 233 -15.16 38.23 0.17
CA LEU A 233 -14.28 37.11 -0.14
C LEU A 233 -13.10 37.07 0.83
N ILE A 234 -12.70 35.87 1.26
CA ILE A 234 -11.41 35.60 1.92
C ILE A 234 -10.54 34.76 0.99
N ILE A 235 -9.32 35.21 0.73
CA ILE A 235 -8.28 34.47 0.00
C ILE A 235 -7.16 34.15 0.99
N GLY A 236 -7.03 32.88 1.35
CA GLY A 236 -6.13 32.41 2.42
C GLY A 236 -4.82 31.78 1.93
N GLY A 237 -3.92 31.52 2.89
CA GLY A 237 -2.60 30.89 2.72
C GLY A 237 -2.18 30.10 3.97
N HIS A 238 -0.88 29.84 4.14
CA HIS A 238 -0.23 29.22 5.32
C HIS A 238 -0.50 27.73 5.53
N SER A 239 -1.77 27.29 5.50
CA SER A 239 -2.15 25.90 5.79
C SER A 239 -2.02 24.94 4.61
N HIS A 240 -1.63 25.45 3.43
CA HIS A 240 -1.53 24.72 2.16
C HIS A 240 -2.82 23.98 1.76
N THR A 241 -3.97 24.46 2.24
CA THR A 241 -5.25 23.80 2.02
C THR A 241 -5.65 23.96 0.55
N THR A 242 -6.00 22.86 -0.12
CA THR A 242 -6.47 22.91 -1.51
C THR A 242 -7.98 22.92 -1.53
N LEU A 243 -8.59 24.05 -1.89
CA LEU A 243 -10.04 24.20 -1.97
C LEU A 243 -10.47 24.24 -3.45
N THR A 244 -11.04 23.15 -3.94
CA THR A 244 -11.45 23.04 -5.36
C THR A 244 -12.66 23.91 -5.72
N SER A 245 -13.39 24.40 -4.72
CA SER A 245 -14.50 25.35 -4.82
C SER A 245 -14.55 26.25 -3.56
N PRO A 246 -15.15 27.45 -3.64
CA PRO A 246 -15.28 28.33 -2.48
C PRO A 246 -16.03 27.67 -1.32
N GLN A 247 -15.46 27.77 -0.12
CA GLN A 247 -16.07 27.27 1.11
C GLN A 247 -16.76 28.41 1.85
N TYR A 248 -18.05 28.29 2.13
CA TYR A 248 -18.83 29.37 2.74
C TYR A 248 -18.91 29.22 4.25
N VAL A 249 -18.56 30.28 4.97
CA VAL A 249 -18.73 30.37 6.42
C VAL A 249 -19.50 31.64 6.73
N ASN A 250 -20.67 31.51 7.36
CA ASN A 250 -21.55 32.65 7.66
C ASN A 250 -21.85 33.55 6.43
N GLY A 251 -21.93 32.95 5.24
CA GLY A 251 -22.18 33.66 3.97
C GLY A 251 -20.93 34.26 3.31
N THR A 252 -19.76 34.26 3.96
CA THR A 252 -18.49 34.69 3.37
C THR A 252 -17.79 33.51 2.70
N PRO A 253 -17.47 33.59 1.39
CA PRO A 253 -16.69 32.57 0.70
C PRO A 253 -15.19 32.67 1.04
N ILE A 254 -14.56 31.50 1.21
CA ILE A 254 -13.14 31.32 1.48
C ILE A 254 -12.51 30.46 0.38
N VAL A 255 -11.36 30.90 -0.16
CA VAL A 255 -10.63 30.19 -1.22
C VAL A 255 -9.13 30.06 -0.89
N GLN A 256 -8.51 28.97 -1.36
CA GLN A 256 -7.08 28.70 -1.24
C GLN A 256 -6.62 27.71 -2.33
N SER A 257 -5.43 27.90 -2.89
CA SER A 257 -4.94 27.21 -4.10
C SER A 257 -4.05 26.00 -3.84
N GLY A 258 -3.90 25.57 -2.58
CA GLY A 258 -2.92 24.56 -2.19
C GLY A 258 -1.56 25.20 -1.89
N ALA A 259 -0.48 24.69 -2.46
CA ALA A 259 0.88 25.23 -2.30
C ALA A 259 1.81 24.80 -3.45
N ASN A 260 3.06 25.28 -3.44
CA ASN A 260 4.15 24.94 -4.37
C ASN A 260 3.79 25.18 -5.84
N LEU A 261 3.01 26.23 -6.13
CA LEU A 261 2.54 26.57 -7.47
C LEU A 261 1.88 25.38 -8.20
N THR A 262 1.26 24.46 -7.47
CA THR A 262 0.57 23.32 -8.09
C THR A 262 -0.67 23.77 -8.83
N ASN A 263 -1.36 24.79 -8.31
CA ASN A 263 -2.52 25.43 -8.94
C ASN A 263 -2.39 26.95 -8.97
N VAL A 264 -3.11 27.56 -9.90
CA VAL A 264 -3.47 28.98 -9.89
C VAL A 264 -4.98 29.07 -9.66
N GLY A 265 -5.40 29.82 -8.65
CA GLY A 265 -6.81 30.01 -8.34
C GLY A 265 -7.46 31.09 -9.18
N LYS A 266 -8.75 30.92 -9.50
CA LYS A 266 -9.57 31.93 -10.16
C LYS A 266 -10.91 32.04 -9.44
N VAL A 267 -11.28 33.26 -9.07
CA VAL A 267 -12.61 33.64 -8.59
C VAL A 267 -13.23 34.63 -9.57
N VAL A 268 -14.53 34.48 -9.82
CA VAL A 268 -15.35 35.46 -10.54
C VAL A 268 -16.45 35.92 -9.59
N LEU A 269 -16.49 37.22 -9.33
CA LEU A 269 -17.55 37.88 -8.57
C LEU A 269 -18.53 38.51 -9.55
N GLU A 270 -19.77 38.04 -9.56
CA GLU A 270 -20.86 38.72 -10.26
C GLU A 270 -21.35 39.88 -9.40
N LEU A 271 -21.43 41.08 -9.98
CA LEU A 271 -21.80 42.30 -9.26
C LEU A 271 -23.14 42.87 -9.78
N ASP A 272 -23.93 43.46 -8.90
CA ASP A 272 -25.12 44.22 -9.31
C ASP A 272 -24.69 45.49 -10.06
N GLU A 273 -25.19 45.68 -11.29
CA GLU A 273 -24.82 46.82 -12.14
C GLU A 273 -25.14 48.21 -11.55
N GLN A 274 -26.03 48.30 -10.55
CA GLN A 274 -26.43 49.57 -9.95
C GLN A 274 -25.71 49.85 -8.64
N THR A 275 -25.48 48.82 -7.83
CA THR A 275 -24.91 48.97 -6.48
C THR A 275 -23.46 48.52 -6.39
N ASN A 276 -22.94 47.78 -7.37
CA ASN A 276 -21.68 47.04 -7.31
C ASN A 276 -21.60 46.01 -6.16
N GLU A 277 -22.72 45.68 -5.51
CA GLU A 277 -22.76 44.66 -4.47
C GLU A 277 -22.56 43.26 -5.09
N VAL A 278 -21.83 42.40 -4.40
CA VAL A 278 -21.59 41.01 -4.85
C VAL A 278 -22.89 40.21 -4.81
N VAL A 279 -23.24 39.62 -5.95
CA VAL A 279 -24.44 38.79 -6.15
C VAL A 279 -24.11 37.31 -6.03
N SER A 280 -23.01 36.88 -6.63
CA SER A 280 -22.56 35.49 -6.62
C SER A 280 -21.03 35.39 -6.72
N VAL A 281 -20.48 34.30 -6.19
CA VAL A 281 -19.05 34.00 -6.19
C VAL A 281 -18.81 32.60 -6.75
N GLU A 282 -18.15 32.54 -7.90
CA GLU A 282 -17.72 31.29 -8.52
C GLU A 282 -16.20 31.15 -8.43
N GLY A 283 -15.71 29.99 -7.98
CA GLY A 283 -14.28 29.75 -7.81
C GLY A 283 -13.84 28.43 -8.45
N SER A 284 -12.61 28.41 -8.97
CA SER A 284 -11.99 27.23 -9.57
C SER A 284 -10.47 27.25 -9.41
N LEU A 285 -9.84 26.08 -9.58
CA LEU A 285 -8.38 25.93 -9.60
C LEU A 285 -7.92 25.46 -10.98
N GLN A 286 -6.89 26.10 -11.52
CA GLN A 286 -6.18 25.67 -12.72
C GLN A 286 -4.87 24.98 -12.31
N ALA A 287 -4.79 23.67 -12.54
CA ALA A 287 -3.55 22.92 -12.32
C ALA A 287 -2.47 23.41 -13.30
N VAL A 288 -1.29 23.78 -12.78
CA VAL A 288 -0.19 24.31 -13.60
C VAL A 288 0.40 23.23 -14.51
N SER A 289 0.32 21.97 -14.09
CA SER A 289 0.75 20.82 -14.90
C SER A 289 -0.04 20.66 -16.20
N GLU A 290 -1.29 21.13 -16.24
CA GLU A 290 -2.17 21.02 -17.41
C GLU A 290 -1.96 22.16 -18.43
N LEU A 291 -1.26 23.23 -18.03
CA LEU A 291 -0.97 24.37 -18.88
C LEU A 291 0.14 24.03 -19.90
N THR A 292 -0.03 24.53 -21.13
CA THR A 292 0.91 24.33 -22.23
C THR A 292 1.60 25.61 -22.69
N GLU A 293 0.89 26.73 -22.66
CA GLU A 293 1.46 28.03 -23.04
C GLU A 293 2.46 28.52 -21.99
N VAL A 294 3.47 29.24 -22.43
CA VAL A 294 4.57 29.74 -21.59
C VAL A 294 4.79 31.22 -21.90
N ASP A 295 5.00 32.01 -20.86
CA ASP A 295 5.40 33.41 -20.94
C ASP A 295 6.92 33.48 -21.12
N ASP A 296 7.36 33.86 -22.33
CA ASP A 296 8.77 33.90 -22.72
C ASP A 296 9.60 34.82 -21.81
N GLU A 297 9.02 35.90 -21.27
CA GLU A 297 9.73 36.83 -20.38
C GLU A 297 9.99 36.20 -19.01
N ALA A 298 8.94 35.59 -18.41
CA ALA A 298 9.07 34.85 -17.16
C ALA A 298 10.02 33.64 -17.31
N GLN A 299 9.93 32.91 -18.42
CA GLN A 299 10.82 31.78 -18.68
C GLN A 299 12.28 32.20 -18.83
N ALA A 300 12.55 33.35 -19.45
CA ALA A 300 13.92 33.87 -19.56
C ALA A 300 14.54 34.21 -18.19
N ILE A 301 13.74 34.69 -17.22
CA ILE A 301 14.19 34.93 -15.84
C ILE A 301 14.55 33.61 -15.15
N ILE A 302 13.67 32.60 -15.26
CA ILE A 302 13.92 31.26 -14.70
C ILE A 302 15.22 30.68 -15.27
N ASP A 303 15.36 30.70 -16.60
CA ASP A 303 16.53 30.16 -17.29
C ASP A 303 17.82 30.89 -16.89
N HIS A 304 17.76 32.22 -16.70
CA HIS A 304 18.91 33.01 -16.27
C HIS A 304 19.40 32.58 -14.89
N TYR A 305 18.53 32.58 -13.88
CA TYR A 305 18.93 32.26 -12.51
C TYR A 305 19.33 30.78 -12.34
N ASN A 306 18.66 29.86 -13.03
CA ASN A 306 19.07 28.45 -13.07
C ASN A 306 20.49 28.33 -13.64
N SER A 307 20.78 28.98 -14.77
CA SER A 307 22.10 28.90 -15.41
C SER A 307 23.24 29.48 -14.57
N GLU A 308 22.96 30.47 -13.71
CA GLU A 308 23.96 31.03 -12.78
C GLU A 308 24.30 30.07 -11.65
N MET A 309 23.37 29.18 -11.29
CA MET A 309 23.51 28.26 -10.16
C MET A 309 23.86 26.82 -10.59
N ASP A 310 23.76 26.48 -11.87
CA ASP A 310 24.03 25.14 -12.42
C ASP A 310 25.38 24.55 -11.99
N GLU A 311 26.47 25.35 -12.05
CA GLU A 311 27.82 24.87 -11.68
C GLU A 311 27.91 24.59 -10.17
N LEU A 312 27.29 25.42 -9.34
CA LEU A 312 27.32 25.29 -7.88
C LEU A 312 26.43 24.12 -7.42
N LEU A 313 25.17 24.11 -7.85
CA LEU A 313 24.18 23.14 -7.41
C LEU A 313 24.41 21.76 -8.04
N GLY A 314 24.97 21.70 -9.24
CA GLY A 314 25.30 20.45 -9.93
C GLY A 314 26.56 19.74 -9.43
N GLU A 315 27.31 20.31 -8.48
CA GLU A 315 28.49 19.65 -7.91
C GLU A 315 28.08 18.37 -7.17
N VAL A 316 28.56 17.21 -7.66
CA VAL A 316 28.38 15.91 -6.99
C VAL A 316 29.31 15.81 -5.79
N ILE A 317 28.74 15.61 -4.60
CA ILE A 317 29.44 15.55 -3.31
C ILE A 317 29.45 14.16 -2.68
N GLY A 318 28.69 13.22 -3.25
CA GLY A 318 28.71 11.81 -2.86
C GLY A 318 27.74 10.94 -3.66
N VAL A 319 27.57 9.69 -3.22
CA VAL A 319 26.63 8.73 -3.81
C VAL A 319 25.92 7.99 -2.68
N SER A 320 24.61 7.80 -2.81
CA SER A 320 23.78 6.98 -1.92
C SER A 320 23.06 5.89 -2.73
N ASP A 321 23.22 4.62 -2.38
CA ASP A 321 22.53 3.50 -3.05
C ASP A 321 21.06 3.38 -2.61
N THR A 322 20.73 3.87 -1.42
CA THR A 322 19.41 3.77 -0.80
C THR A 322 18.64 5.09 -0.84
N GLY A 323 19.32 6.19 -1.15
CA GLY A 323 18.82 7.54 -0.89
C GLY A 323 18.85 7.87 0.61
N LEU A 324 18.46 9.10 0.94
CA LEU A 324 18.30 9.60 2.30
C LEU A 324 16.86 10.09 2.45
N SER A 325 15.99 9.22 2.97
CA SER A 325 14.58 9.55 3.18
C SER A 325 14.35 10.27 4.51
N ARG A 326 13.39 11.19 4.53
CA ARG A 326 12.81 11.81 5.73
C ARG A 326 11.55 11.08 6.26
N ASP A 327 11.13 10.01 5.61
CA ASP A 327 9.93 9.26 5.99
C ASP A 327 10.16 8.50 7.30
N GLY A 328 9.10 8.35 8.11
CA GLY A 328 9.18 7.73 9.44
C GLY A 328 9.75 8.62 10.55
N ARG A 329 10.07 9.90 10.24
CA ARG A 329 10.71 10.83 11.19
C ARG A 329 9.85 11.22 12.40
N TYR A 330 8.53 11.01 12.35
CA TYR A 330 7.63 11.32 13.48
C TYR A 330 7.45 10.11 14.42
N GLU A 331 7.97 8.95 14.04
CA GLU A 331 7.85 7.68 14.73
C GLU A 331 9.20 7.19 15.28
N ALA A 332 10.29 7.45 14.56
CA ALA A 332 11.65 7.04 14.89
C ALA A 332 12.69 7.96 14.24
N ASP A 333 13.97 7.58 14.27
CA ASP A 333 15.03 8.26 13.53
C ASP A 333 14.96 7.93 12.04
N ALA A 334 15.08 8.97 11.22
CA ALA A 334 15.06 8.87 9.77
C ALA A 334 16.49 8.84 9.20
N PRO A 335 16.73 8.11 8.09
CA PRO A 335 18.03 8.09 7.42
C PRO A 335 18.62 9.49 7.16
N LEU A 336 17.78 10.42 6.68
CA LEU A 336 18.23 11.79 6.45
C LEU A 336 18.52 12.56 7.74
N GLY A 337 17.70 12.37 8.77
CA GLY A 337 17.92 12.96 10.10
C GLY A 337 19.25 12.53 10.71
N ASN A 338 19.62 11.27 10.53
CA ASN A 338 20.88 10.70 11.00
C ASN A 338 22.09 11.30 10.29
N PHE A 339 22.08 11.33 8.95
CA PHE A 339 23.12 11.97 8.14
C PHE A 339 23.34 13.42 8.55
N TRP A 340 22.24 14.16 8.68
CA TRP A 340 22.24 15.58 8.96
C TRP A 340 22.81 15.90 10.34
N THR A 341 22.32 15.23 11.38
CA THR A 341 22.79 15.45 12.75
C THR A 341 24.22 14.96 12.95
N ASP A 342 24.66 13.90 12.26
CA ASP A 342 26.07 13.50 12.24
C ASP A 342 26.97 14.60 11.65
N ALA A 343 26.55 15.18 10.52
CA ALA A 343 27.26 16.29 9.88
C ALA A 343 27.38 17.50 10.82
N MET A 344 26.28 17.91 11.46
CA MET A 344 26.27 19.01 12.43
C MET A 344 27.19 18.73 13.62
N ARG A 345 27.08 17.53 14.23
CA ARG A 345 27.87 17.15 15.41
C ARG A 345 29.37 17.23 15.10
N ILE A 346 29.78 16.70 13.96
CA ILE A 346 31.18 16.67 13.54
C ILE A 346 31.68 18.08 13.22
N TYR A 347 30.91 18.86 12.46
CA TYR A 347 31.27 20.23 12.08
C TYR A 347 31.48 21.14 13.29
N ALA A 348 30.56 21.08 14.26
CA ALA A 348 30.63 21.87 15.49
C ALA A 348 31.55 21.30 16.58
N GLN A 349 32.13 20.11 16.34
CA GLN A 349 32.89 19.36 17.35
C GLN A 349 32.09 19.20 18.65
N ALA A 350 30.80 18.91 18.53
CA ALA A 350 29.86 18.76 19.62
C ALA A 350 29.79 17.30 20.10
N ASP A 351 29.32 17.09 21.33
CA ASP A 351 29.04 15.76 21.87
C ASP A 351 27.70 15.24 21.32
N VAL A 352 26.73 16.14 21.18
CA VAL A 352 25.36 15.86 20.72
C VAL A 352 24.99 16.86 19.62
N ALA A 353 24.20 16.44 18.64
CA ALA A 353 23.52 17.35 17.73
C ALA A 353 22.06 16.98 17.60
N VAL A 354 21.19 17.99 17.54
CA VAL A 354 19.74 17.81 17.36
C VAL A 354 19.26 18.69 16.22
N THR A 355 18.22 18.29 15.50
CA THR A 355 17.52 19.16 14.54
C THR A 355 16.03 18.82 14.51
N ASN A 356 15.17 19.81 14.24
CA ASN A 356 13.72 19.62 14.21
C ASN A 356 13.24 19.07 12.87
N ASN A 357 12.24 18.20 12.90
CA ASN A 357 11.64 17.57 11.72
C ASN A 357 11.04 18.58 10.72
N GLY A 358 10.55 19.72 11.22
CA GLY A 358 10.03 20.81 10.39
C GLY A 358 11.07 21.46 9.48
N GLY A 359 12.36 21.41 9.87
CA GLY A 359 13.49 21.91 9.08
C GLY A 359 13.86 21.00 7.90
N ILE A 360 13.44 19.72 7.90
CA ILE A 360 13.78 18.74 6.86
C ILE A 360 12.70 18.74 5.77
N ARG A 361 12.97 19.40 4.65
CA ARG A 361 11.94 19.75 3.66
C ARG A 361 11.69 18.71 2.59
N ASP A 362 12.71 17.91 2.26
CA ASP A 362 12.63 16.92 1.20
C ASP A 362 13.49 15.67 1.51
N SER A 363 13.43 14.67 0.63
CA SER A 363 14.29 13.49 0.62
C SER A 363 15.33 13.57 -0.50
N ILE A 364 16.45 12.87 -0.34
CA ILE A 364 17.43 12.65 -1.40
C ILE A 364 17.20 11.27 -2.00
N ALA A 365 17.01 11.22 -3.32
CA ALA A 365 16.79 9.96 -4.03
C ALA A 365 18.08 9.10 -4.09
N PRO A 366 17.97 7.78 -4.33
CA PRO A 366 19.13 6.96 -4.64
C PRO A 366 19.89 7.48 -5.88
N GLY A 367 21.22 7.54 -5.80
CA GLY A 367 22.09 7.98 -6.88
C GLY A 367 23.19 8.94 -6.41
N GLU A 368 23.64 9.79 -7.33
CA GLU A 368 24.54 10.90 -7.01
C GLU A 368 23.84 11.90 -6.09
N VAL A 369 24.56 12.34 -5.06
CA VAL A 369 24.11 13.40 -4.14
C VAL A 369 24.85 14.67 -4.51
N THR A 370 24.10 15.73 -4.76
CA THR A 370 24.62 17.02 -5.23
C THR A 370 24.55 18.10 -4.14
N VAL A 371 25.26 19.21 -4.33
CA VAL A 371 25.09 20.42 -3.50
C VAL A 371 23.65 20.92 -3.57
N GLY A 372 23.01 20.85 -4.74
CA GLY A 372 21.60 21.20 -4.93
C GLY A 372 20.65 20.37 -4.08
N ASP A 373 20.94 19.08 -3.89
CA ASP A 373 20.16 18.23 -2.98
C ASP A 373 20.22 18.72 -1.54
N ILE A 374 21.39 19.18 -1.07
CA ILE A 374 21.56 19.68 0.30
C ILE A 374 20.77 20.98 0.54
N TYR A 375 20.84 21.94 -0.39
CA TYR A 375 20.06 23.17 -0.26
C TYR A 375 18.55 22.93 -0.44
N ARG A 376 18.15 21.90 -1.19
CA ARG A 376 16.73 21.53 -1.34
C ARG A 376 16.14 20.96 -0.04
N ILE A 377 16.92 20.17 0.71
CA ILE A 377 16.46 19.61 1.99
C ILE A 377 16.54 20.62 3.15
N GLU A 378 17.44 21.61 3.07
CA GLU A 378 17.64 22.71 4.03
C GLU A 378 17.63 24.08 3.32
N PRO A 379 16.45 24.67 3.09
CA PRO A 379 16.33 25.93 2.34
C PRO A 379 16.44 27.19 3.22
N PHE A 380 16.45 27.05 4.55
CA PHE A 380 16.31 28.19 5.46
C PHE A 380 17.63 28.88 5.77
N ALA A 381 18.75 28.32 5.29
CA ALA A 381 20.10 28.78 5.61
C ALA A 381 20.34 28.82 7.13
N ASN A 382 19.77 27.86 7.87
CA ASN A 382 19.92 27.81 9.32
C ASN A 382 21.39 27.66 9.70
N GLU A 383 21.75 28.34 10.78
CA GLU A 383 23.08 28.33 11.35
C GLU A 383 23.16 27.33 12.51
N ILE A 384 24.34 26.75 12.73
CA ILE A 384 24.59 25.90 13.90
C ILE A 384 24.98 26.79 15.08
N MET A 385 24.16 26.77 16.12
CA MET A 385 24.49 27.26 17.46
C MET A 385 25.07 26.14 18.31
N LEU A 386 26.01 26.47 19.18
CA LEU A 386 26.62 25.53 20.11
C LEU A 386 26.33 25.93 21.56
N PHE A 387 25.66 25.04 22.28
CA PHE A 387 25.34 25.18 23.69
C PHE A 387 26.21 24.26 24.56
N GLU A 388 26.43 24.65 25.80
CA GLU A 388 26.80 23.76 26.90
C GLU A 388 25.56 23.52 27.77
N MET A 389 25.07 22.29 27.78
CA MET A 389 23.83 21.89 28.46
C MET A 389 24.07 20.77 29.45
N THR A 390 23.30 20.72 30.54
CA THR A 390 23.31 19.55 31.43
C THR A 390 22.55 18.38 30.80
N GLY A 391 22.85 17.14 31.21
CA GLY A 391 22.07 15.97 30.80
C GLY A 391 20.58 16.12 31.14
N LYS A 392 20.27 16.79 32.25
CA LYS A 392 18.89 17.13 32.60
C LYS A 392 18.24 18.07 31.58
N ALA A 393 18.92 19.15 31.18
CA ALA A 393 18.39 20.10 30.20
C ALA A 393 18.10 19.44 28.84
N ILE A 394 18.94 18.48 28.43
CA ILE A 394 18.70 17.66 27.23
C ILE A 394 17.43 16.82 27.39
N LYS A 395 17.20 16.19 28.54
CA LYS A 395 15.94 15.45 28.79
C LYS A 395 14.72 16.37 28.75
N ASP A 396 14.82 17.55 29.35
CA ASP A 396 13.72 18.51 29.39
C ASP A 396 13.32 18.98 27.98
N VAL A 397 14.29 19.26 27.09
CA VAL A 397 13.99 19.67 25.72
C VAL A 397 13.41 18.52 24.87
N LEU A 398 13.84 17.28 25.09
CA LEU A 398 13.25 16.10 24.43
C LEU A 398 11.80 15.85 24.90
N ALA A 399 11.52 16.06 26.18
CA ALA A 399 10.17 15.97 26.73
C ALA A 399 9.25 17.04 26.15
N TYR A 400 9.73 18.29 26.07
CA TYR A 400 9.02 19.38 25.41
C TYR A 400 8.78 19.08 23.93
N SER A 401 9.83 18.66 23.21
CA SER A 401 9.78 18.32 21.78
C SER A 401 8.61 17.37 21.46
N TYR A 402 8.48 16.30 22.24
CA TYR A 402 7.46 15.28 22.04
C TYR A 402 6.04 15.78 22.37
N SER A 403 5.89 16.48 23.49
CA SER A 403 4.57 16.89 24.04
C SER A 403 4.08 18.24 23.54
N ARG A 404 4.89 19.00 22.81
CA ARG A 404 4.58 20.35 22.34
C ARG A 404 3.24 20.42 21.61
N GLY A 405 2.37 21.32 22.07
CA GLY A 405 1.07 21.57 21.46
C GLY A 405 0.17 20.32 21.42
N ASP A 406 0.32 19.44 22.41
CA ASP A 406 -0.39 18.16 22.53
C ASP A 406 -0.20 17.21 21.32
N ARG A 407 0.84 17.43 20.52
CA ARG A 407 1.12 16.64 19.31
C ARG A 407 1.52 15.19 19.60
N ASN A 408 2.19 14.95 20.73
CA ASN A 408 2.62 13.62 21.19
C ASN A 408 3.32 12.79 20.10
N GLN A 409 4.32 13.39 19.44
CA GLN A 409 5.05 12.78 18.31
C GLN A 409 6.53 13.16 18.35
N ILE A 410 7.40 12.38 17.72
CA ILE A 410 8.83 12.71 17.62
C ILE A 410 9.01 13.98 16.77
N ASP A 411 9.79 14.95 17.26
CA ASP A 411 10.14 16.16 16.49
C ASP A 411 11.64 16.42 16.38
N LEU A 412 12.49 15.89 17.28
CA LEU A 412 13.95 16.07 17.20
C LEU A 412 14.67 14.82 16.70
N GLN A 413 15.32 14.94 15.54
CA GLN A 413 16.34 14.00 15.06
C GLN A 413 17.64 14.21 15.84
N ILE A 414 18.48 13.18 15.96
CA ILE A 414 19.61 13.22 16.91
C ILE A 414 20.87 12.46 16.46
N SER A 415 22.01 12.95 16.94
CA SER A 415 23.31 12.31 16.87
C SER A 415 24.07 12.47 18.19
N GLY A 416 24.83 11.45 18.60
CA GLY A 416 25.67 11.46 19.82
C GLY A 416 25.01 10.83 21.04
N LEU A 417 23.70 10.59 20.97
CA LEU A 417 22.95 9.85 21.98
C LEU A 417 21.78 9.10 21.31
N SER A 418 21.12 8.22 22.06
CA SER A 418 19.82 7.65 21.72
C SER A 418 18.80 7.95 22.81
N TYR A 419 17.52 8.05 22.45
CA TYR A 419 16.45 8.26 23.41
C TYR A 419 15.20 7.40 23.12
N GLU A 420 14.55 7.00 24.20
CA GLU A 420 13.28 6.28 24.22
C GLU A 420 12.25 7.13 24.96
N ILE A 421 11.21 7.57 24.24
CA ILE A 421 10.02 8.16 24.84
C ILE A 421 9.18 7.05 25.43
N ILE A 422 8.83 7.19 26.70
CA ILE A 422 7.81 6.39 27.36
C ILE A 422 6.52 7.19 27.31
N ALA A 423 5.54 6.67 26.59
CA ALA A 423 4.25 7.30 26.40
C ALA A 423 3.14 6.47 27.07
N GLY A 424 2.07 7.11 27.51
CA GLY A 424 0.89 6.43 28.03
C GLY A 424 0.05 5.81 26.92
N PRO A 425 -1.08 5.16 27.28
CA PRO A 425 -1.88 4.41 26.32
C PRO A 425 -2.51 5.27 25.21
N VAL A 426 -2.56 6.59 25.40
CA VAL A 426 -3.06 7.56 24.40
C VAL A 426 -1.93 8.38 23.77
N GLY A 427 -0.68 7.93 23.90
CA GLY A 427 0.51 8.60 23.37
C GLY A 427 1.02 9.75 24.24
N ASN A 428 0.34 10.12 25.34
CA ASN A 428 0.76 11.20 26.22
C ASN A 428 2.15 10.94 26.82
N PHE A 429 3.00 11.97 26.89
CA PHE A 429 4.32 11.85 27.50
C PHE A 429 4.25 11.37 28.96
N ILE A 430 5.09 10.39 29.32
CA ILE A 430 5.32 9.94 30.71
C ILE A 430 6.76 10.24 31.12
N ASP A 431 7.73 9.77 30.35
CA ASP A 431 9.16 9.91 30.65
C ASP A 431 10.00 9.82 29.38
N VAL A 432 11.28 10.20 29.48
CA VAL A 432 12.28 9.99 28.43
C VAL A 432 13.52 9.33 29.02
N ARG A 433 13.91 8.19 28.44
CA ARG A 433 15.18 7.53 28.73
C ARG A 433 16.19 7.96 27.69
N VAL A 434 17.34 8.46 28.13
CA VAL A 434 18.40 8.94 27.26
C VAL A 434 19.67 8.18 27.58
N THR A 435 20.33 7.65 26.56
CA THR A 435 21.60 6.93 26.69
C THR A 435 22.69 7.51 25.80
N VAL A 436 23.89 7.62 26.34
CA VAL A 436 25.12 8.01 25.64
C VAL A 436 26.06 6.81 25.69
N ASP A 437 26.54 6.34 24.54
CA ASP A 437 27.36 5.13 24.42
C ASP A 437 26.77 3.87 25.11
N GLY A 438 25.43 3.78 25.14
CA GLY A 438 24.69 2.67 25.76
C GLY A 438 24.50 2.77 27.28
N GLU A 439 25.05 3.80 27.93
CA GLU A 439 24.85 4.06 29.36
C GLU A 439 23.86 5.22 29.57
N PRO A 440 23.05 5.21 30.65
CA PRO A 440 22.15 6.33 30.96
C PRO A 440 22.90 7.67 31.05
N ILE A 441 22.28 8.72 30.51
CA ILE A 441 22.85 10.07 30.59
C ILE A 441 23.05 10.51 32.05
N ASP A 442 24.18 11.15 32.35
CA ASP A 442 24.40 11.77 33.65
C ASP A 442 23.70 13.14 33.65
N GLU A 443 22.61 13.25 34.41
CA GLU A 443 21.78 14.45 34.45
C GLU A 443 22.53 15.71 34.92
N GLU A 444 23.61 15.55 35.70
CA GLU A 444 24.41 16.66 36.25
C GLU A 444 25.65 16.98 35.40
N ALA A 445 26.06 16.08 34.51
CA ALA A 445 27.17 16.31 33.60
C ALA A 445 26.78 17.29 32.49
N THR A 446 27.76 18.04 31.97
CA THR A 446 27.57 18.95 30.85
C THR A 446 28.02 18.34 29.53
N TYR A 447 27.33 18.71 28.46
CA TYR A 447 27.53 18.23 27.09
C TYR A 447 27.50 19.42 26.14
N ARG A 448 28.36 19.40 25.11
CA ARG A 448 28.30 20.35 24.00
C ARG A 448 27.22 19.90 23.03
N VAL A 449 26.20 20.73 22.83
CA VAL A 449 25.03 20.41 22.00
C VAL A 449 24.95 21.37 20.81
N ALA A 450 25.04 20.83 19.60
CA ALA A 450 24.84 21.57 18.36
C ALA A 450 23.35 21.59 17.98
N VAL A 451 22.84 22.77 17.66
CA VAL A 451 21.41 23.04 17.49
C VAL A 451 21.22 24.03 16.33
N PRO A 452 20.19 23.91 15.47
CA PRO A 452 19.82 24.96 14.54
C PRO A 452 19.47 26.22 15.31
N ASP A 453 19.91 27.38 14.82
CA ASP A 453 19.59 28.68 15.37
C ASP A 453 18.09 28.96 15.44
N TYR A 454 17.29 28.48 14.48
CA TYR A 454 15.83 28.55 14.53
C TYR A 454 15.26 28.05 15.87
N ILE A 455 15.51 26.79 16.25
CA ILE A 455 15.02 26.27 17.53
C ILE A 455 15.87 26.73 18.72
N GLY A 456 17.17 26.99 18.52
CA GLY A 456 18.09 27.48 19.56
C GLY A 456 17.73 28.88 20.08
N THR A 457 17.07 29.69 19.27
CA THR A 457 16.62 31.05 19.64
C THR A 457 15.15 31.15 20.04
N GLY A 458 14.45 30.01 20.16
CA GLY A 458 13.05 29.99 20.61
C GLY A 458 12.02 29.68 19.52
N GLY A 459 12.47 29.47 18.28
CA GLY A 459 11.60 29.05 17.19
C GLY A 459 10.82 27.80 17.57
N SER A 460 9.58 27.72 17.12
CA SER A 460 8.73 26.56 17.42
C SER A 460 8.43 26.37 18.92
N GLY A 461 8.73 27.36 19.77
CA GLY A 461 8.50 27.39 21.22
C GLY A 461 9.57 26.68 22.06
N TYR A 462 10.66 26.22 21.43
CA TYR A 462 11.74 25.51 22.12
C TYR A 462 12.48 26.40 23.11
N GLU A 463 12.78 25.88 24.30
CA GLU A 463 13.65 26.55 25.27
C GLU A 463 14.85 25.65 25.58
N PHE A 464 16.04 26.08 25.19
CA PHE A 464 17.29 25.38 25.48
C PHE A 464 17.94 25.99 26.72
N ASP A 465 17.91 25.28 27.85
CA ASP A 465 18.59 25.69 29.09
C ASP A 465 20.08 25.31 29.04
N GLY A 466 20.95 26.31 28.96
CA GLY A 466 22.40 26.13 28.84
C GLY A 466 23.15 27.43 28.53
N GLU A 467 24.48 27.37 28.57
CA GLU A 467 25.34 28.48 28.15
C GLU A 467 25.58 28.40 26.63
N ILE A 468 25.28 29.48 25.88
CA ILE A 468 25.68 29.56 24.47
C ILE A 468 27.20 29.75 24.42
N LEU A 469 27.91 28.71 23.98
CA LEU A 469 29.35 28.74 23.79
C LEU A 469 29.72 29.51 22.52
N GLU A 470 29.02 29.22 21.42
CA GLU A 470 29.20 29.87 20.13
C GLU A 470 27.82 30.11 19.49
N PRO A 471 27.42 31.38 19.26
CA PRO A 471 26.14 31.68 18.63
C PRO A 471 26.15 31.42 17.11
N TYR A 472 27.34 31.27 16.51
CA TYR A 472 27.51 30.96 15.10
C TYR A 472 28.76 30.10 14.88
N VAL A 473 28.54 28.80 14.62
CA VAL A 473 29.61 27.87 14.23
C VAL A 473 29.77 27.87 12.70
N GLY A 474 28.65 27.94 11.97
CA GLY A 474 28.58 27.90 10.51
C GLY A 474 27.22 27.39 10.02
N LEU A 475 26.99 27.45 8.71
CA LEU A 475 25.74 26.97 8.08
C LEU A 475 25.59 25.44 8.18
N MET A 476 24.36 24.98 8.40
CA MET A 476 24.02 23.56 8.40
C MET A 476 24.26 22.91 7.04
N THR A 477 23.99 23.64 5.95
CA THR A 477 24.29 23.21 4.57
C THR A 477 25.78 22.95 4.35
N ASN A 478 26.65 23.86 4.82
CA ASN A 478 28.10 23.67 4.76
C ASN A 478 28.54 22.44 5.56
N ALA A 479 27.98 22.23 6.77
CA ALA A 479 28.27 21.05 7.57
C ALA A 479 27.96 19.75 6.81
N MET A 480 26.79 19.67 6.17
CA MET A 480 26.39 18.50 5.37
C MET A 480 27.25 18.33 4.11
N ILE A 481 27.56 19.42 3.39
CA ILE A 481 28.38 19.38 2.18
C ILE A 481 29.80 18.91 2.51
N ASP A 482 30.42 19.50 3.53
CA ASP A 482 31.78 19.13 3.94
C ASP A 482 31.84 17.68 4.44
N TYR A 483 30.83 17.28 5.23
CA TYR A 483 30.72 15.91 5.71
C TYR A 483 30.56 14.90 4.55
N ALA A 484 29.66 15.18 3.60
CA ALA A 484 29.48 14.34 2.41
C ALA A 484 30.78 14.22 1.60
N LYS A 485 31.47 15.33 1.35
CA LYS A 485 32.76 15.35 0.63
C LYS A 485 33.83 14.55 1.37
N GLU A 486 33.90 14.68 2.70
CA GLU A 486 34.85 13.92 3.53
C GLU A 486 34.59 12.42 3.45
N ARG A 487 33.34 11.97 3.61
CA ARG A 487 32.95 10.55 3.50
C ARG A 487 33.26 9.99 2.12
N THR A 488 32.91 10.73 1.07
CA THR A 488 33.20 10.35 -0.31
C THR A 488 34.71 10.26 -0.58
N ALA A 489 35.50 11.21 -0.06
CA ALA A 489 36.95 11.16 -0.16
C ALA A 489 37.58 9.98 0.59
N ALA A 490 36.91 9.49 1.65
CA ALA A 490 37.27 8.27 2.36
C ALA A 490 36.84 6.97 1.63
N GLY A 491 36.12 7.09 0.50
CA GLY A 491 35.60 5.96 -0.26
C GLY A 491 34.30 5.38 0.30
N GLU A 492 33.63 6.09 1.21
CA GLU A 492 32.35 5.72 1.80
C GLU A 492 31.20 6.24 0.94
N LYS A 493 30.10 5.47 0.90
CA LYS A 493 28.83 5.93 0.33
C LYS A 493 27.96 6.54 1.43
N LEU A 494 27.10 7.47 1.07
CA LEU A 494 26.15 8.14 1.97
C LEU A 494 24.91 7.27 2.18
N ASN A 495 25.11 6.02 2.61
CA ASN A 495 24.04 5.07 2.89
C ASN A 495 23.70 5.15 4.38
N TYR A 496 22.53 5.71 4.69
CA TYR A 496 21.98 5.73 6.05
C TYR A 496 20.71 4.90 6.10
N SER A 497 20.44 4.33 7.26
CA SER A 497 19.16 3.71 7.60
C SER A 497 18.62 4.32 8.89
N SER A 498 17.41 3.94 9.27
CA SER A 498 17.03 4.03 10.69
C SER A 498 17.95 3.10 11.47
N GLU A 499 18.58 3.64 12.52
CA GLU A 499 19.57 2.97 13.36
C GLU A 499 19.02 2.66 14.76
N GLY A 500 17.77 3.05 15.04
CA GLY A 500 17.16 2.93 16.36
C GLY A 500 17.72 3.93 17.36
N ARG A 501 18.15 5.11 16.88
CA ARG A 501 18.56 6.23 17.76
C ARG A 501 17.36 6.77 18.54
N ILE A 502 16.16 6.63 17.99
CA ILE A 502 14.93 7.17 18.56
C ILE A 502 13.86 6.08 18.60
N LYS A 503 13.16 5.97 19.73
CA LYS A 503 12.06 5.03 19.91
C LYS A 503 10.93 5.63 20.74
N VAL A 504 9.70 5.22 20.46
CA VAL A 504 8.55 5.40 21.36
C VAL A 504 8.10 4.04 21.88
N THR A 505 7.87 3.95 23.18
CA THR A 505 7.31 2.77 23.85
C THR A 505 6.05 3.17 24.59
N ILE A 506 4.97 2.43 24.35
CA ILE A 506 3.70 2.61 25.07
C ILE A 506 3.76 1.84 26.39
N ASP A 507 3.55 2.54 27.50
CA ASP A 507 3.28 1.97 28.82
C ASP A 507 1.76 1.86 29.01
N PRO A 508 1.18 0.66 28.84
CA PRO A 508 -0.27 0.46 28.98
C PRO A 508 -0.76 0.67 30.42
N SER A 509 0.14 0.71 31.41
CA SER A 509 -0.17 1.00 32.81
C SER A 509 -0.04 2.48 33.17
N GLY A 510 0.38 3.30 32.20
CA GLY A 510 0.50 4.74 32.33
C GLY A 510 -0.83 5.43 32.66
N PRO A 511 -0.78 6.67 33.19
CA PRO A 511 -1.99 7.42 33.48
C PRO A 511 -2.80 7.65 32.20
N MET A 512 -4.06 7.20 32.21
CA MET A 512 -5.06 7.53 31.20
C MET A 512 -5.63 8.93 31.51
N PRO A 513 -5.33 9.96 30.70
CA PRO A 513 -5.90 11.28 30.90
C PRO A 513 -7.40 11.27 30.58
N GLY A 514 -8.13 12.25 31.13
CA GLY A 514 -9.56 12.44 30.89
C GLY A 514 -10.50 11.78 31.91
N ASP A 515 -11.78 12.07 31.77
CA ASP A 515 -12.84 11.45 32.56
C ASP A 515 -13.22 10.09 31.94
N VAL A 516 -13.50 9.09 32.77
CA VAL A 516 -14.03 7.81 32.29
C VAL A 516 -15.47 8.02 31.80
N ILE A 517 -15.71 7.71 30.53
CA ILE A 517 -16.99 7.95 29.84
C ILE A 517 -17.71 6.65 29.46
N GLY A 518 -17.00 5.52 29.42
CA GLY A 518 -17.55 4.22 29.09
C GLY A 518 -16.50 3.11 29.25
N SER A 519 -16.75 1.95 28.65
CA SER A 519 -15.82 0.81 28.64
C SER A 519 -16.00 -0.04 27.39
N THR A 520 -14.98 -0.83 27.05
CA THR A 520 -15.03 -1.90 26.04
C THR A 520 -14.47 -3.19 26.64
N THR A 521 -15.05 -4.34 26.30
CA THR A 521 -14.59 -5.66 26.78
C THR A 521 -13.53 -6.24 25.85
N ASN A 522 -13.71 -6.04 24.55
CA ASN A 522 -12.89 -6.64 23.51
C ASN A 522 -11.81 -5.70 22.98
N GLY A 523 -11.92 -4.40 23.25
CA GLY A 523 -11.13 -3.37 22.61
C GLY A 523 -11.71 -2.98 21.25
N LEU A 524 -11.34 -1.79 20.77
CA LEU A 524 -11.76 -1.25 19.49
C LEU A 524 -10.51 -0.89 18.68
N TYR A 525 -10.39 -1.42 17.48
CA TYR A 525 -9.18 -1.31 16.67
C TYR A 525 -9.50 -0.72 15.29
N SER A 526 -8.47 -0.26 14.60
CA SER A 526 -8.57 0.24 13.22
C SER A 526 -7.69 -0.54 12.23
N HIS A 527 -7.05 -1.62 12.70
CA HIS A 527 -6.04 -2.38 11.96
C HIS A 527 -6.55 -2.84 10.58
N ASN A 528 -7.75 -3.42 10.53
CA ASN A 528 -8.32 -4.00 9.31
C ASN A 528 -9.14 -3.02 8.46
N LYS A 529 -9.08 -1.71 8.70
CA LYS A 529 -10.00 -0.71 8.10
C LYS A 529 -9.95 -0.66 6.57
N ASN A 530 -8.86 -1.13 5.98
CA ASN A 530 -8.64 -1.20 4.54
C ASN A 530 -9.25 -2.48 3.92
N LYS A 531 -9.68 -3.43 4.73
CA LYS A 531 -10.20 -4.74 4.31
C LYS A 531 -11.70 -4.87 4.60
N VAL A 532 -12.14 -4.36 5.75
CA VAL A 532 -13.49 -4.51 6.31
C VAL A 532 -13.89 -3.29 7.15
N ASP A 533 -15.10 -3.31 7.71
CA ASP A 533 -15.45 -2.41 8.81
C ASP A 533 -14.73 -2.81 10.10
N VAL A 534 -14.35 -1.82 10.90
CA VAL A 534 -13.53 -2.00 12.11
C VAL A 534 -14.17 -1.37 13.33
N GLY A 535 -13.76 -1.80 14.53
CA GLY A 535 -14.40 -1.38 15.78
C GLY A 535 -14.42 0.14 16.00
N ILE A 536 -13.30 0.84 15.75
CA ILE A 536 -13.26 2.31 15.84
C ILE A 536 -14.14 2.95 14.75
N GLY A 537 -14.15 2.37 13.55
CA GLY A 537 -14.95 2.86 12.43
C GLY A 537 -16.44 2.79 12.71
N ASN A 538 -16.90 1.66 13.25
CA ASN A 538 -18.29 1.43 13.63
C ASN A 538 -18.72 2.34 14.79
N LEU A 539 -17.87 2.52 15.80
CA LEU A 539 -18.12 3.47 16.88
C LEU A 539 -18.33 4.89 16.34
N TYR A 540 -17.44 5.35 15.46
CA TYR A 540 -17.48 6.71 14.96
C TYR A 540 -18.70 6.95 14.07
N THR A 541 -19.00 6.03 13.16
CA THR A 541 -20.13 6.17 12.24
C THR A 541 -21.47 6.05 12.96
N ASP A 542 -21.59 5.19 13.97
CA ASP A 542 -22.78 5.11 14.82
C ASP A 542 -22.99 6.41 15.60
N ALA A 543 -21.92 6.95 16.20
CA ALA A 543 -22.00 8.17 16.98
C ALA A 543 -22.44 9.38 16.16
N ILE A 544 -21.84 9.59 14.98
CA ILE A 544 -22.22 10.74 14.13
C ILE A 544 -23.62 10.55 13.56
N ARG A 545 -24.04 9.32 13.23
CA ARG A 545 -25.41 9.04 12.78
C ARG A 545 -26.43 9.33 13.85
N GLU A 546 -26.16 8.93 15.09
CA GLU A 546 -27.06 9.16 16.22
C GLU A 546 -27.20 10.65 16.53
N ILE A 547 -26.08 11.39 16.63
CA ILE A 547 -26.14 12.81 17.00
C ILE A 547 -26.79 13.67 15.92
N SER A 548 -26.64 13.29 14.65
CA SER A 548 -27.19 14.02 13.52
C SER A 548 -28.61 13.60 13.15
N GLU A 549 -29.14 12.53 13.77
CA GLU A 549 -30.39 11.87 13.38
C GLU A 549 -30.44 11.52 11.87
N ALA A 550 -29.30 11.21 11.25
CA ALA A 550 -29.20 10.95 9.82
C ALA A 550 -29.67 9.52 9.46
N ASP A 551 -30.10 9.32 8.22
CA ASP A 551 -30.44 7.98 7.72
C ASP A 551 -29.18 7.08 7.73
N LEU A 552 -28.06 7.65 7.27
CA LEU A 552 -26.79 6.98 7.03
C LEU A 552 -25.63 7.83 7.57
N ALA A 553 -24.51 7.18 7.89
CA ALA A 553 -23.26 7.87 8.14
C ALA A 553 -22.08 7.23 7.42
N LEU A 554 -21.14 8.06 6.93
CA LEU A 554 -19.93 7.65 6.22
C LEU A 554 -18.71 8.40 6.75
N LEU A 555 -17.61 7.71 6.96
CA LEU A 555 -16.31 8.32 7.31
C LEU A 555 -15.18 7.69 6.50
N ASN A 556 -14.30 8.54 5.97
CA ASN A 556 -13.11 8.10 5.26
C ASN A 556 -12.10 7.42 6.18
N GLY A 557 -11.38 6.43 5.64
CA GLY A 557 -10.50 5.54 6.39
C GLY A 557 -9.34 6.26 7.05
N SER A 558 -8.90 7.42 6.53
CA SER A 558 -7.89 8.25 7.20
C SER A 558 -8.40 8.89 8.49
N SER A 559 -9.70 9.11 8.63
CA SER A 559 -10.34 9.64 9.85
C SER A 559 -10.59 8.56 10.91
N VAL A 560 -10.35 7.29 10.57
CA VAL A 560 -10.54 6.14 11.45
C VAL A 560 -9.17 5.54 11.76
N THR A 561 -8.50 6.04 12.79
CA THR A 561 -7.14 5.63 13.18
C THR A 561 -7.01 5.37 14.67
N GLY A 562 -6.12 4.46 15.03
CA GLY A 562 -5.74 4.14 16.40
C GLY A 562 -6.52 2.97 17.00
N GLU A 563 -6.44 2.84 18.32
CA GLU A 563 -6.95 1.72 19.08
C GLU A 563 -7.37 2.12 20.50
N ILE A 564 -8.35 1.39 21.05
CA ILE A 564 -8.81 1.47 22.42
C ILE A 564 -8.70 0.07 23.00
N PRO A 565 -7.78 -0.18 23.94
CA PRO A 565 -7.65 -1.50 24.55
C PRO A 565 -8.88 -1.85 25.43
N PRO A 566 -9.10 -3.13 25.74
CA PRO A 566 -10.07 -3.55 26.74
C PRO A 566 -9.96 -2.77 28.06
N GLY A 567 -11.09 -2.28 28.59
CA GLY A 567 -11.15 -1.53 29.83
C GLY A 567 -11.96 -0.25 29.74
N ASN A 568 -11.62 0.72 30.58
CA ASN A 568 -12.28 2.02 30.61
C ASN A 568 -11.89 2.87 29.40
N ILE A 569 -12.87 3.56 28.82
CA ILE A 569 -12.69 4.56 27.77
C ILE A 569 -12.76 5.94 28.40
N THR A 570 -11.82 6.83 28.08
CA THR A 570 -11.84 8.23 28.54
C THR A 570 -12.16 9.21 27.42
N ASP A 571 -12.66 10.39 27.75
CA ASP A 571 -12.92 11.45 26.75
C ASP A 571 -11.64 11.90 26.02
N LYS A 572 -10.54 12.08 26.76
CA LYS A 572 -9.24 12.43 26.17
C LYS A 572 -8.67 11.34 25.27
N GLN A 573 -9.00 10.07 25.50
CA GLN A 573 -8.64 9.00 24.58
C GLN A 573 -9.36 9.15 23.24
N ILE A 574 -10.65 9.47 23.25
CA ILE A 574 -11.42 9.69 22.02
C ILE A 574 -10.94 10.93 21.27
N GLU A 575 -10.70 12.03 21.99
CA GLU A 575 -10.15 13.26 21.42
C GLU A 575 -8.78 13.02 20.76
N ALA A 576 -7.89 12.27 21.41
CA ALA A 576 -6.55 11.97 20.87
C ALA A 576 -6.59 11.08 19.60
N LEU A 577 -7.64 10.29 19.40
CA LEU A 577 -7.82 9.46 18.21
C LEU A 577 -8.30 10.28 17.00
N ASP A 578 -8.94 11.42 17.21
CA ASP A 578 -9.35 12.37 16.16
C ASP A 578 -8.30 13.45 15.95
N ARG A 579 -7.29 13.13 15.14
CA ARG A 579 -6.13 14.00 14.88
C ARG A 579 -6.46 15.26 14.08
N PHE A 580 -7.60 15.27 13.39
CA PHE A 580 -7.94 16.34 12.44
C PHE A 580 -8.92 17.35 13.04
N GLY A 581 -9.68 16.95 14.05
CA GLY A 581 -10.69 17.82 14.68
C GLY A 581 -11.81 18.18 13.71
N ASN A 582 -12.10 17.29 12.76
CA ASN A 582 -13.09 17.51 11.71
C ASN A 582 -14.49 17.68 12.30
N GLU A 583 -15.29 18.54 11.69
CA GLU A 583 -16.68 18.79 12.08
C GLU A 583 -17.66 17.89 11.31
N ILE A 584 -18.82 17.62 11.92
CA ILE A 584 -19.87 16.81 11.31
C ILE A 584 -20.68 17.66 10.34
N VAL A 585 -20.76 17.19 9.10
CA VAL A 585 -21.60 17.76 8.04
C VAL A 585 -22.69 16.77 7.66
N VAL A 586 -23.91 17.26 7.54
CA VAL A 586 -25.08 16.49 7.13
C VAL A 586 -25.56 17.01 5.80
N VAL A 587 -25.77 16.12 4.83
CA VAL A 587 -26.28 16.48 3.49
C VAL A 587 -27.44 15.60 3.05
N ARG A 588 -28.11 16.01 1.97
CA ARG A 588 -28.98 15.12 1.18
C ARG A 588 -28.23 14.58 -0.01
N ALA A 589 -28.16 13.25 -0.14
CA ALA A 589 -27.52 12.59 -1.26
C ALA A 589 -28.43 11.50 -1.86
N THR A 590 -28.39 11.34 -3.18
CA THR A 590 -29.10 10.24 -3.85
C THR A 590 -28.38 8.91 -3.60
N GLY A 591 -29.12 7.80 -3.63
CA GLY A 591 -28.51 6.47 -3.54
C GLY A 591 -27.47 6.22 -4.64
N GLU A 592 -27.68 6.80 -5.83
CA GLU A 592 -26.71 6.76 -6.93
C GLU A 592 -25.39 7.43 -6.56
N LYS A 593 -25.44 8.63 -5.96
CA LYS A 593 -24.23 9.36 -5.57
C LYS A 593 -23.49 8.68 -4.42
N ILE A 594 -24.22 8.12 -3.45
CA ILE A 594 -23.62 7.33 -2.36
C ILE A 594 -22.86 6.12 -2.93
N LYS A 595 -23.49 5.40 -3.87
CA LYS A 595 -22.87 4.26 -4.56
C LYS A 595 -21.61 4.68 -5.33
N GLU A 596 -21.70 5.77 -6.08
CA GLU A 596 -20.58 6.33 -6.85
C GLU A 596 -19.39 6.68 -5.95
N VAL A 597 -19.63 7.36 -4.83
CA VAL A 597 -18.56 7.76 -3.91
C VAL A 597 -17.92 6.53 -3.26
N ILE A 598 -18.69 5.58 -2.72
CA ILE A 598 -18.11 4.35 -2.14
C ILE A 598 -17.26 3.60 -3.18
N LEU A 599 -17.77 3.45 -4.41
CA LEU A 599 -17.09 2.70 -5.46
C LEU A 599 -15.83 3.40 -5.97
N SER A 600 -15.91 4.71 -6.23
CA SER A 600 -14.79 5.50 -6.76
C SER A 600 -13.65 5.59 -5.75
N GLN A 601 -13.98 5.84 -4.48
CA GLN A 601 -13.00 5.94 -3.40
C GLN A 601 -12.30 4.61 -3.14
N SER A 602 -13.09 3.55 -2.99
CA SER A 602 -12.52 2.22 -2.79
C SER A 602 -11.67 1.79 -3.99
N SER A 603 -12.07 2.13 -5.23
CA SER A 603 -11.31 1.78 -6.43
C SER A 603 -10.02 2.56 -6.59
N HIS A 604 -10.03 3.85 -6.23
CA HIS A 604 -8.83 4.69 -6.26
C HIS A 604 -7.77 4.18 -5.28
N HIS A 605 -8.19 3.84 -4.06
CA HIS A 605 -7.29 3.36 -3.00
C HIS A 605 -7.06 1.84 -3.03
N GLN A 606 -7.80 1.12 -3.89
CA GLN A 606 -7.76 -0.33 -4.05
C GLN A 606 -8.04 -1.10 -2.74
N ARG A 607 -8.92 -0.57 -1.91
CA ARG A 607 -9.20 -1.06 -0.55
C ARG A 607 -10.58 -0.57 -0.06
N VAL A 608 -11.06 -1.06 1.08
CA VAL A 608 -12.16 -0.39 1.80
C VAL A 608 -11.68 1.00 2.24
N ASP A 609 -12.34 2.05 1.77
CA ASP A 609 -11.96 3.43 2.12
C ASP A 609 -13.00 4.17 2.96
N LEU A 610 -14.25 3.71 3.03
CA LEU A 610 -15.31 4.37 3.79
C LEU A 610 -15.90 3.44 4.86
N GLN A 611 -15.81 3.81 6.13
CA GLN A 611 -16.56 3.16 7.21
C GLN A 611 -18.01 3.65 7.18
N ALA A 612 -18.97 2.82 7.62
CA ALA A 612 -20.41 3.14 7.46
C ALA A 612 -21.29 2.71 8.64
N ALA A 613 -22.40 3.43 8.82
CA ALA A 613 -23.53 3.06 9.68
C ALA A 613 -24.87 3.33 8.95
N GLY A 614 -25.92 2.59 9.30
CA GLY A 614 -27.20 2.63 8.60
C GLY A 614 -27.28 1.78 7.32
N LEU A 615 -26.13 1.26 6.86
CA LEU A 615 -26.00 0.37 5.72
C LEU A 615 -24.88 -0.65 5.91
N THR A 616 -24.92 -1.67 5.07
CA THR A 616 -23.84 -2.62 4.81
C THR A 616 -23.46 -2.54 3.34
N TYR A 617 -22.20 -2.82 3.00
CA TYR A 617 -21.82 -2.90 1.59
C TYR A 617 -20.74 -3.94 1.30
N THR A 618 -20.84 -4.54 0.13
CA THR A 618 -19.88 -5.51 -0.41
C THR A 618 -19.26 -4.95 -1.68
N LEU A 619 -17.95 -4.73 -1.66
CA LEU A 619 -17.19 -4.32 -2.84
C LEU A 619 -16.93 -5.53 -3.74
N ILE A 620 -17.19 -5.39 -5.04
CA ILE A 620 -17.01 -6.44 -6.03
C ILE A 620 -15.74 -6.14 -6.85
N PRO A 621 -14.66 -6.93 -6.72
CA PRO A 621 -13.43 -6.73 -7.48
C PRO A 621 -13.63 -6.83 -8.99
N ASN A 622 -12.85 -6.08 -9.77
CA ASN A 622 -12.98 -6.06 -11.24
C ASN A 622 -12.24 -7.20 -11.98
N GLY A 623 -11.66 -8.16 -11.26
CA GLY A 623 -10.93 -9.30 -11.82
C GLY A 623 -9.60 -8.97 -12.52
N GLN A 624 -9.14 -7.72 -12.51
CA GLN A 624 -7.88 -7.27 -13.15
C GLN A 624 -6.82 -6.79 -12.15
N GLY A 625 -7.07 -6.93 -10.86
CA GLY A 625 -6.11 -6.64 -9.79
C GLY A 625 -5.99 -5.16 -9.39
N ASN A 626 -6.79 -4.26 -9.96
CA ASN A 626 -6.79 -2.83 -9.63
C ASN A 626 -8.21 -2.28 -9.50
N GLY A 627 -8.73 -2.14 -8.27
CA GLY A 627 -10.02 -1.50 -7.99
C GLY A 627 -11.26 -2.40 -8.10
N PHE A 628 -12.44 -1.80 -8.01
CA PHE A 628 -13.72 -2.49 -7.88
C PHE A 628 -14.63 -2.18 -9.07
N GLN A 629 -15.33 -3.18 -9.59
CA GLN A 629 -16.26 -3.01 -10.73
C GLN A 629 -17.66 -2.59 -10.28
N ASP A 630 -18.05 -2.98 -9.07
CA ASP A 630 -19.36 -2.68 -8.52
C ASP A 630 -19.33 -2.71 -6.99
N VAL A 631 -20.41 -2.23 -6.38
CA VAL A 631 -20.67 -2.33 -4.94
C VAL A 631 -22.15 -2.66 -4.71
N GLU A 632 -22.39 -3.68 -3.90
CA GLU A 632 -23.73 -4.02 -3.40
C GLU A 632 -23.95 -3.33 -2.06
N ILE A 633 -25.03 -2.55 -1.94
CA ILE A 633 -25.35 -1.79 -0.73
C ILE A 633 -26.74 -2.22 -0.23
N VAL A 634 -26.81 -2.59 1.05
CA VAL A 634 -28.04 -3.03 1.72
C VAL A 634 -28.24 -2.22 2.99
N LEU A 635 -29.42 -1.64 3.17
CA LEU A 635 -29.81 -0.88 4.35
C LEU A 635 -30.03 -1.82 5.56
N GLU A 636 -30.02 -1.27 6.78
CA GLU A 636 -30.23 -2.05 8.02
C GLU A 636 -31.54 -2.87 8.04
N ASP A 637 -32.58 -2.43 7.33
CA ASP A 637 -33.84 -3.16 7.21
C ASP A 637 -33.80 -4.33 6.21
N GLY A 638 -32.63 -4.57 5.59
CA GLY A 638 -32.37 -5.62 4.61
C GLY A 638 -32.76 -5.24 3.18
N THR A 639 -33.21 -4.01 2.92
CA THR A 639 -33.56 -3.57 1.56
C THR A 639 -32.34 -3.05 0.80
N PRO A 640 -32.20 -3.33 -0.52
CA PRO A 640 -31.14 -2.73 -1.33
C PRO A 640 -31.28 -1.21 -1.39
N LEU A 641 -30.16 -0.49 -1.46
CA LEU A 641 -30.15 0.96 -1.65
C LEU A 641 -30.86 1.34 -2.97
N ASP A 642 -31.93 2.13 -2.88
CA ASP A 642 -32.60 2.70 -4.06
C ASP A 642 -31.78 3.86 -4.65
N PRO A 643 -31.25 3.76 -5.89
CA PRO A 643 -30.40 4.81 -6.47
C PRO A 643 -31.12 6.15 -6.66
N SER A 644 -32.44 6.13 -6.82
CA SER A 644 -33.26 7.32 -7.11
C SER A 644 -33.78 8.04 -5.87
N LYS A 645 -33.66 7.41 -4.69
CA LYS A 645 -34.12 7.97 -3.42
C LYS A 645 -33.02 8.85 -2.81
N GLU A 646 -33.43 9.95 -2.18
CA GLU A 646 -32.55 10.76 -1.33
C GLU A 646 -32.50 10.22 0.10
N TYR A 647 -31.30 10.27 0.67
CA TYR A 647 -31.00 9.92 2.05
C TYR A 647 -30.33 11.11 2.72
N VAL A 648 -30.62 11.31 4.00
CA VAL A 648 -29.86 12.22 4.86
C VAL A 648 -28.61 11.49 5.31
N VAL A 649 -27.43 12.02 4.97
CA VAL A 649 -26.14 11.38 5.23
C VAL A 649 -25.27 12.28 6.06
N ALA A 650 -24.78 11.79 7.19
CA ALA A 650 -23.77 12.45 8.02
C ALA A 650 -22.37 11.96 7.70
N TYR A 651 -21.42 12.87 7.63
CA TYR A 651 -20.00 12.63 7.35
C TYR A 651 -19.19 13.82 7.85
N ASN A 652 -17.91 13.94 7.49
CA ASN A 652 -17.06 15.02 8.03
C ASN A 652 -16.78 16.15 7.01
N ASP A 653 -16.44 17.33 7.51
CA ASP A 653 -16.18 18.54 6.73
C ASP A 653 -15.00 18.40 5.77
N TYR A 654 -13.95 17.64 6.10
CA TYR A 654 -12.89 17.28 5.14
C TYR A 654 -13.46 16.54 3.92
N MET A 655 -14.31 15.55 4.14
CA MET A 655 -14.98 14.83 3.05
C MET A 655 -15.96 15.72 2.27
N HIS A 656 -16.56 16.71 2.92
CA HIS A 656 -17.44 17.67 2.25
C HIS A 656 -16.66 18.67 1.39
N GLY A 657 -15.58 19.25 1.91
CA GLY A 657 -14.76 20.26 1.23
C GLY A 657 -13.85 19.69 0.14
N THR A 658 -13.66 18.38 0.10
CA THR A 658 -12.92 17.71 -0.98
C THR A 658 -13.89 17.19 -2.04
N GLY A 659 -13.80 17.72 -3.26
CA GLY A 659 -14.63 17.25 -4.40
C GLY A 659 -14.49 15.74 -4.68
N PHE A 660 -13.49 15.10 -4.10
CA PHE A 660 -13.24 13.66 -4.16
C PHE A 660 -14.25 12.83 -3.34
N TYR A 661 -14.62 13.27 -2.14
CA TYR A 661 -15.54 12.56 -1.23
C TYR A 661 -16.94 13.18 -1.18
N GLN A 662 -17.12 14.36 -1.79
CA GLN A 662 -18.32 15.15 -1.66
C GLN A 662 -19.58 14.43 -2.18
N LEU A 663 -20.56 14.27 -1.29
CA LEU A 663 -21.83 13.61 -1.59
C LEU A 663 -22.88 14.57 -2.15
N SER A 664 -22.81 15.86 -1.80
CA SER A 664 -23.75 16.90 -2.23
C SER A 664 -23.24 18.27 -1.82
N ASP A 665 -23.58 19.30 -2.58
CA ASP A 665 -23.36 20.72 -2.23
C ASP A 665 -24.42 21.24 -1.23
N GLN A 666 -25.50 20.47 -1.00
CA GLN A 666 -26.60 20.90 -0.14
C GLN A 666 -26.42 20.41 1.29
N VAL A 667 -25.83 21.28 2.12
CA VAL A 667 -25.76 21.10 3.57
C VAL A 667 -27.14 21.24 4.21
N VAL A 668 -27.49 20.25 5.02
CA VAL A 668 -28.69 20.20 5.87
C VAL A 668 -28.39 20.76 7.25
N ASP A 669 -27.22 20.40 7.80
CA ASP A 669 -26.72 20.85 9.10
C ASP A 669 -25.18 20.66 9.14
N ASP A 670 -24.47 21.65 9.66
CA ASP A 670 -23.02 21.66 9.89
C ASP A 670 -22.67 22.17 11.30
N GLY A 671 -23.67 22.45 12.14
CA GLY A 671 -23.52 23.02 13.48
C GLY A 671 -23.45 21.98 14.61
N LEU A 672 -23.15 20.73 14.30
CA LEU A 672 -23.20 19.60 15.24
C LEU A 672 -21.89 19.41 16.03
N GLY A 673 -20.85 20.19 15.70
CA GLY A 673 -19.53 20.14 16.33
C GLY A 673 -18.64 19.02 15.79
N THR A 674 -17.58 18.71 16.53
CA THR A 674 -16.55 17.77 16.08
C THR A 674 -16.98 16.31 16.17
N VAL A 675 -16.43 15.47 15.29
CA VAL A 675 -16.66 14.02 15.29
C VAL A 675 -16.34 13.40 16.65
N TRP A 676 -15.18 13.71 17.24
CA TRP A 676 -14.81 13.16 18.55
C TRP A 676 -15.77 13.56 19.67
N ALA A 677 -16.32 14.78 19.66
CA ALA A 677 -17.27 15.22 20.69
C ALA A 677 -18.61 14.47 20.59
N ALA A 678 -19.04 14.14 19.37
CA ALA A 678 -20.19 13.27 19.13
C ALA A 678 -19.93 11.85 19.65
N VAL A 679 -18.74 11.29 19.40
CA VAL A 679 -18.34 9.98 19.94
C VAL A 679 -18.36 9.97 21.46
N VAL A 680 -17.80 10.99 22.12
CA VAL A 680 -17.86 11.12 23.59
C VAL A 680 -19.31 11.15 24.09
N THR A 681 -20.19 11.88 23.40
CA THR A 681 -21.61 11.99 23.75
C THR A 681 -22.32 10.65 23.60
N TYR A 682 -22.07 9.95 22.48
CA TYR A 682 -22.60 8.63 22.19
C TYR A 682 -22.20 7.62 23.26
N ILE A 683 -20.90 7.55 23.61
CA ILE A 683 -20.37 6.62 24.61
C ILE A 683 -21.02 6.86 25.98
N LYS A 684 -21.16 8.12 26.41
CA LYS A 684 -21.84 8.48 27.68
C LYS A 684 -23.31 8.06 27.71
N GLY A 685 -23.94 7.92 26.55
CA GLY A 685 -25.31 7.46 26.39
C GLY A 685 -25.46 5.93 26.53
N GLN A 686 -24.37 5.17 26.38
CA GLN A 686 -24.39 3.71 26.46
C GLN A 686 -24.29 3.23 27.91
N SER A 687 -25.11 2.22 28.26
CA SER A 687 -25.07 1.59 29.58
C SER A 687 -24.22 0.31 29.64
N ASP A 688 -24.01 -0.32 28.49
CA ASP A 688 -23.25 -1.56 28.34
C ASP A 688 -21.88 -1.27 27.72
N PRO A 689 -20.87 -2.15 27.90
CA PRO A 689 -19.60 -2.03 27.20
C PRO A 689 -19.79 -1.95 25.68
N ILE A 690 -19.01 -1.08 25.04
CA ILE A 690 -19.06 -0.86 23.60
C ILE A 690 -18.10 -1.84 22.95
N ASP A 691 -18.67 -2.82 22.26
CA ASP A 691 -17.95 -3.88 21.58
C ASP A 691 -18.54 -4.07 20.18
N TYR A 692 -17.67 -4.11 19.18
CA TYR A 692 -18.02 -4.29 17.77
C TYR A 692 -17.31 -5.52 17.22
N VAL A 693 -17.94 -6.19 16.26
CA VAL A 693 -17.33 -7.30 15.50
C VAL A 693 -16.90 -6.75 14.14
N GLU A 694 -15.63 -6.94 13.79
CA GLU A 694 -15.10 -6.47 12.51
C GLU A 694 -15.63 -7.32 11.34
N GLY A 695 -15.90 -6.67 10.21
CA GLY A 695 -16.41 -7.33 9.02
C GLY A 695 -17.90 -7.67 9.06
N GLU A 696 -18.70 -7.12 9.97
CA GLU A 696 -20.15 -7.33 9.94
C GLU A 696 -20.87 -6.42 8.93
N ARG A 697 -20.36 -5.21 8.71
CA ARG A 697 -21.01 -4.20 7.86
C ARG A 697 -20.40 -4.07 6.47
N ILE A 698 -19.09 -4.27 6.35
CA ILE A 698 -18.35 -3.97 5.13
C ILE A 698 -17.43 -5.12 4.78
N ARG A 699 -17.47 -5.57 3.53
CA ARG A 699 -16.63 -6.66 3.02
C ARG A 699 -16.17 -6.40 1.59
N ILE A 700 -15.11 -7.09 1.20
CA ILE A 700 -14.71 -7.27 -0.20
C ILE A 700 -15.07 -8.69 -0.60
N GLU A 701 -15.78 -8.85 -1.71
CA GLU A 701 -16.14 -10.17 -2.23
C GLU A 701 -14.89 -11.00 -2.51
N GLY A 702 -14.85 -12.21 -1.95
CA GLY A 702 -13.71 -13.13 -2.11
C GLY A 702 -12.45 -12.75 -1.32
N ALA A 703 -12.48 -11.71 -0.48
CA ALA A 703 -11.35 -11.40 0.38
C ALA A 703 -11.19 -12.41 1.52
N THR A 704 -9.95 -12.61 1.96
CA THR A 704 -9.64 -13.36 3.18
C THR A 704 -10.31 -12.72 4.40
N PRO A 705 -10.67 -13.50 5.43
CA PRO A 705 -11.11 -12.96 6.71
C PRO A 705 -10.14 -11.90 7.23
N PRO A 706 -10.62 -10.87 7.96
CA PRO A 706 -9.75 -9.87 8.56
C PRO A 706 -8.70 -10.53 9.47
N ASP A 707 -7.52 -9.93 9.55
CA ASP A 707 -6.48 -10.38 10.48
C ASP A 707 -6.99 -10.20 11.92
N ASP A 708 -6.42 -10.87 12.92
CA ASP A 708 -6.83 -10.63 14.31
C ASP A 708 -6.64 -9.14 14.67
N PRO A 709 -7.72 -8.41 15.00
CA PRO A 709 -7.64 -6.98 15.29
C PRO A 709 -6.74 -6.64 16.49
N LYS A 710 -6.44 -7.61 17.36
CA LYS A 710 -5.65 -7.44 18.59
C LYS A 710 -4.15 -7.67 18.42
N GLY A 711 -3.68 -8.08 17.23
CA GLY A 711 -2.27 -8.40 16.98
C GLY A 711 -1.73 -9.54 17.86
N THR A 712 -2.61 -10.45 18.33
CA THR A 712 -2.18 -11.60 19.13
C THR A 712 -1.75 -12.75 18.24
N ILE A 713 -0.79 -13.54 18.71
CA ILE A 713 -0.29 -14.71 18.01
C ILE A 713 -0.58 -15.98 18.80
N THR A 714 -0.75 -17.10 18.10
CA THR A 714 -0.89 -18.44 18.67
C THR A 714 0.39 -18.88 19.38
N VAL A 715 0.31 -19.94 20.19
CA VAL A 715 1.47 -20.55 20.83
C VAL A 715 2.43 -21.11 19.77
N ALA A 716 1.91 -21.74 18.71
CA ALA A 716 2.71 -22.23 17.59
C ALA A 716 3.48 -21.10 16.88
N GLU A 717 2.82 -19.98 16.57
CA GLU A 717 3.47 -18.80 15.97
C GLU A 717 4.51 -18.19 16.90
N ALA A 718 4.23 -18.10 18.21
CA ALA A 718 5.20 -17.61 19.19
C ALA A 718 6.44 -18.51 19.31
N ILE A 719 6.28 -19.83 19.16
CA ILE A 719 7.38 -20.79 19.15
C ILE A 719 8.20 -20.64 17.86
N ALA A 720 7.54 -20.48 16.71
CA ALA A 720 8.19 -20.29 15.41
C ALA A 720 8.94 -18.96 15.31
N HIS A 721 8.38 -17.90 15.88
CA HIS A 721 8.86 -16.52 15.82
C HIS A 721 9.21 -15.98 17.22
N ASN A 722 10.15 -16.67 17.88
CA ASN A 722 10.50 -16.40 19.28
C ASN A 722 11.46 -15.20 19.47
N GLN A 723 11.06 -14.03 19.01
CA GLN A 723 11.79 -12.76 19.15
C GLN A 723 10.83 -11.59 19.33
N GLY A 724 11.27 -10.53 20.01
CA GLY A 724 10.48 -9.31 20.20
C GLY A 724 9.47 -9.41 21.36
N GLU A 725 8.56 -8.45 21.44
CA GLU A 725 7.45 -8.46 22.40
C GLU A 725 6.16 -8.82 21.66
N ALA A 726 5.38 -9.74 22.23
CA ALA A 726 4.13 -10.21 21.64
C ALA A 726 3.09 -10.55 22.71
N THR A 727 1.83 -10.51 22.31
CA THR A 727 0.71 -11.07 23.09
C THR A 727 0.40 -12.46 22.55
N VAL A 728 0.65 -13.50 23.36
CA VAL A 728 0.41 -14.89 22.98
C VAL A 728 -0.89 -15.39 23.59
N ARG A 729 -1.75 -15.97 22.76
CA ARG A 729 -3.00 -16.60 23.20
C ARG A 729 -2.87 -18.13 23.24
N GLY A 730 -3.48 -18.76 24.24
CA GLY A 730 -3.55 -20.22 24.34
C GLY A 730 -4.07 -20.73 25.69
N TYR A 731 -4.11 -22.04 25.86
CA TYR A 731 -4.54 -22.73 27.06
C TYR A 731 -3.41 -22.95 28.05
N ILE A 732 -3.71 -22.79 29.34
CA ILE A 732 -2.80 -23.15 30.43
C ILE A 732 -2.80 -24.67 30.61
N VAL A 733 -1.77 -25.36 30.14
CA VAL A 733 -1.70 -26.83 30.18
C VAL A 733 -0.85 -27.39 31.32
N GLY A 734 -0.11 -26.53 32.04
CA GLY A 734 0.68 -26.96 33.18
C GLY A 734 1.73 -25.96 33.65
N SER A 735 2.79 -26.46 34.30
CA SER A 735 3.91 -25.64 34.78
C SER A 735 5.25 -26.37 34.61
N ILE A 736 6.37 -25.65 34.69
CA ILE A 736 7.70 -26.24 34.61
C ILE A 736 8.63 -25.74 35.71
N ASN A 737 9.32 -26.64 36.41
CA ASN A 737 10.42 -26.29 37.31
C ASN A 737 11.46 -27.43 37.34
N GLY A 738 12.43 -27.36 36.42
CA GLY A 738 13.36 -28.45 36.13
C GLY A 738 12.74 -29.54 35.24
N SER A 739 11.57 -30.08 35.62
CA SER A 739 10.76 -30.99 34.80
C SER A 739 9.34 -30.45 34.59
N PRO A 740 8.71 -30.68 33.43
CA PRO A 740 7.35 -30.26 33.17
C PRO A 740 6.35 -31.10 33.97
N VAL A 741 5.29 -30.45 34.45
CA VAL A 741 4.10 -31.05 35.06
C VAL A 741 2.91 -30.58 34.21
N ILE A 742 2.40 -31.47 33.37
CA ILE A 742 1.26 -31.25 32.45
C ILE A 742 0.01 -31.86 33.07
N GLY A 743 -1.13 -31.17 32.99
CA GLY A 743 -2.36 -31.59 33.65
C GLY A 743 -2.25 -31.56 35.18
N GLU A 744 -3.08 -32.33 35.89
CA GLU A 744 -3.12 -32.33 37.35
C GLU A 744 -1.77 -32.74 37.99
N GLY A 745 -1.25 -31.94 38.92
CA GLY A 745 -0.04 -32.29 39.66
C GLY A 745 0.48 -31.22 40.63
N ASN A 746 1.70 -31.44 41.14
CA ASN A 746 2.37 -30.46 41.99
C ASN A 746 3.05 -29.38 41.14
N HIS A 747 2.33 -28.31 40.84
CA HIS A 747 2.81 -27.22 40.00
C HIS A 747 3.81 -26.29 40.70
N ALA A 748 4.57 -25.53 39.90
CA ALA A 748 5.47 -24.50 40.38
C ALA A 748 4.84 -23.10 40.27
N PRO A 749 5.06 -22.20 41.25
CA PRO A 749 4.45 -20.88 41.23
C PRO A 749 5.18 -19.88 40.34
N SER A 750 6.34 -20.27 39.80
CA SER A 750 7.27 -19.39 39.08
C SER A 750 7.18 -19.51 37.56
N ASN A 751 6.45 -20.49 37.02
CA ASN A 751 6.41 -20.77 35.60
C ASN A 751 5.08 -21.40 35.20
N LEU A 752 4.72 -21.23 33.94
CA LEU A 752 3.52 -21.79 33.32
C LEU A 752 3.87 -22.40 31.96
N LEU A 753 3.05 -23.33 31.48
CA LEU A 753 3.12 -23.88 30.13
C LEU A 753 1.83 -23.53 29.40
N LEU A 754 1.97 -22.93 28.23
CA LEU A 754 0.90 -22.51 27.33
C LEU A 754 0.91 -23.38 26.07
N ALA A 755 -0.27 -23.74 25.55
CA ALA A 755 -0.43 -24.50 24.30
C ALA A 755 -1.68 -24.07 23.52
N ASP A 756 -1.73 -24.33 22.22
CA ASP A 756 -2.90 -24.00 21.39
C ASP A 756 -4.12 -24.90 21.68
N SER A 757 -3.90 -26.08 22.26
CA SER A 757 -4.95 -27.01 22.66
C SER A 757 -4.93 -27.26 24.18
N PRO A 758 -6.11 -27.34 24.85
CA PRO A 758 -6.17 -27.58 26.29
C PRO A 758 -5.67 -28.96 26.71
N ASP A 759 -5.66 -29.93 25.78
CA ASP A 759 -5.25 -31.31 26.01
C ASP A 759 -3.83 -31.61 25.46
N GLU A 760 -3.05 -30.57 25.09
CA GLU A 760 -1.72 -30.74 24.52
C GLU A 760 -0.76 -31.44 25.51
N THR A 761 -0.01 -32.42 25.03
CA THR A 761 0.97 -33.20 25.81
C THR A 761 2.38 -33.20 25.19
N ASP A 762 2.51 -32.77 23.93
CA ASP A 762 3.78 -32.61 23.24
C ASP A 762 4.50 -31.34 23.71
N ARG A 763 5.68 -31.52 24.30
CA ARG A 763 6.50 -30.42 24.82
C ARG A 763 7.02 -29.47 23.74
N THR A 764 7.10 -29.90 22.49
CA THR A 764 7.56 -29.06 21.38
C THR A 764 6.51 -28.04 20.94
N LYS A 765 5.24 -28.25 21.32
CA LYS A 765 4.10 -27.37 21.04
C LYS A 765 3.68 -26.51 22.24
N MET A 766 4.54 -26.42 23.25
CA MET A 766 4.25 -25.70 24.49
C MET A 766 5.22 -24.57 24.71
N LEU A 767 4.71 -23.35 24.93
CA LEU A 767 5.51 -22.19 25.28
C LEU A 767 5.69 -22.10 26.80
N PRO A 768 6.91 -22.22 27.34
CA PRO A 768 7.19 -21.94 28.74
C PRO A 768 7.16 -20.42 29.02
N VAL A 769 6.33 -20.02 29.98
CA VAL A 769 6.18 -18.62 30.40
C VAL A 769 6.77 -18.42 31.80
N GLN A 770 7.70 -17.48 31.92
CA GLN A 770 8.28 -17.07 33.21
C GLN A 770 7.26 -16.25 33.99
N LEU A 771 7.07 -16.53 35.28
CA LEU A 771 6.23 -15.72 36.19
C LEU A 771 7.12 -15.01 37.24
N PRO A 772 7.51 -13.74 37.02
CA PRO A 772 8.38 -12.99 37.93
C PRO A 772 7.82 -12.87 39.34
N SER A 773 8.69 -12.93 40.36
CA SER A 773 8.26 -12.80 41.75
C SER A 773 7.72 -11.41 42.03
N GLY A 774 6.50 -11.32 42.58
CA GLY A 774 5.85 -10.04 42.91
C GLY A 774 5.11 -9.37 41.75
N SER A 775 5.06 -9.96 40.55
CA SER A 775 4.27 -9.41 39.44
C SER A 775 2.78 -9.71 39.58
N THR A 776 1.96 -8.84 38.98
CA THR A 776 0.51 -9.04 38.83
C THR A 776 0.21 -10.33 38.06
N VAL A 777 0.95 -10.60 36.99
CA VAL A 777 0.85 -11.83 36.17
C VAL A 777 1.08 -13.08 37.02
N ARG A 778 2.14 -13.11 37.84
CA ARG A 778 2.38 -14.26 38.72
C ARG A 778 1.27 -14.40 39.74
N THR A 779 0.85 -13.30 40.35
CA THR A 779 -0.20 -13.32 41.38
C THR A 779 -1.48 -13.91 40.80
N GLY A 780 -1.88 -13.52 39.58
CA GLY A 780 -3.12 -13.98 38.95
C GLY A 780 -3.05 -15.38 38.30
N LEU A 781 -1.94 -15.75 37.67
CA LEU A 781 -1.88 -16.96 36.83
C LEU A 781 -1.27 -18.20 37.47
N ASN A 782 -0.50 -18.07 38.55
CA ASN A 782 0.26 -19.23 39.06
C ASN A 782 -0.64 -20.38 39.55
N LEU A 783 -0.39 -21.59 39.06
CA LEU A 783 -1.20 -22.79 39.34
C LEU A 783 -1.13 -23.29 40.81
N VAL A 784 -0.19 -22.80 41.62
CA VAL A 784 -0.12 -23.16 43.05
C VAL A 784 -1.18 -22.40 43.85
N SER A 785 -1.36 -21.12 43.56
CA SER A 785 -2.35 -20.28 44.24
C SER A 785 -3.72 -20.35 43.54
N HIS A 786 -3.72 -20.61 42.23
CA HIS A 786 -4.90 -20.67 41.36
C HIS A 786 -4.95 -21.98 40.57
N PRO A 787 -5.17 -23.13 41.21
CA PRO A 787 -5.20 -24.43 40.52
C PRO A 787 -6.34 -24.54 39.51
N GLY A 788 -7.40 -23.74 39.64
CA GLY A 788 -8.53 -23.68 38.70
C GLY A 788 -8.19 -23.05 37.35
N ASN A 789 -7.03 -22.41 37.21
CA ASN A 789 -6.61 -21.84 35.92
C ASN A 789 -6.11 -22.91 34.94
N LEU A 790 -5.93 -24.16 35.38
CA LEU A 790 -5.52 -25.25 34.50
C LEU A 790 -6.65 -25.55 33.49
N GLY A 791 -6.33 -25.48 32.20
CA GLY A 791 -7.29 -25.63 31.10
C GLY A 791 -8.01 -24.34 30.69
N GLU A 792 -7.78 -23.22 31.38
CA GLU A 792 -8.34 -21.92 31.01
C GLU A 792 -7.58 -21.31 29.82
N PHE A 793 -8.31 -20.59 28.97
CA PHE A 793 -7.75 -19.85 27.84
C PHE A 793 -7.32 -18.45 28.27
N VAL A 794 -6.08 -18.08 27.95
CA VAL A 794 -5.43 -16.86 28.43
C VAL A 794 -4.63 -16.20 27.32
N MET A 795 -4.59 -14.87 27.36
CA MET A 795 -3.65 -14.05 26.60
C MET A 795 -2.60 -13.51 27.55
N ILE A 796 -1.32 -13.64 27.19
CA ILE A 796 -0.18 -13.14 27.98
C ILE A 796 0.72 -12.30 27.09
N THR A 797 0.99 -11.06 27.50
CA THR A 797 1.92 -10.16 26.82
C THR A 797 3.28 -10.23 27.48
N GLY A 798 4.34 -10.39 26.68
CA GLY A 798 5.72 -10.40 27.18
C GLY A 798 6.76 -10.56 26.08
N ALA A 799 8.03 -10.54 26.49
CA ALA A 799 9.14 -10.71 25.56
C ALA A 799 9.30 -12.19 25.17
N LEU A 800 9.22 -12.49 23.88
CA LEU A 800 9.54 -13.80 23.32
C LEU A 800 11.05 -13.94 23.24
N ASP A 801 11.58 -14.86 24.04
CA ASP A 801 13.01 -15.13 24.14
C ASP A 801 13.23 -16.54 24.70
N THR A 802 14.41 -17.08 24.44
CA THR A 802 14.75 -18.44 24.85
C THR A 802 14.60 -18.62 26.36
N TYR A 803 13.74 -19.54 26.77
CA TYR A 803 13.51 -19.90 28.16
C TYR A 803 13.53 -21.43 28.34
N PHE A 804 14.23 -21.92 29.36
CA PHE A 804 14.56 -23.35 29.50
C PHE A 804 15.27 -24.00 28.29
N SER A 805 16.03 -23.21 27.51
CA SER A 805 16.71 -23.65 26.27
C SER A 805 15.77 -24.02 25.12
N THR A 806 14.52 -23.57 25.18
CA THR A 806 13.53 -23.65 24.10
C THR A 806 12.96 -22.25 23.85
N PRO A 807 12.25 -22.02 22.73
CA PRO A 807 11.35 -20.88 22.60
C PRO A 807 10.48 -20.71 23.85
N GLY A 808 10.21 -19.47 24.26
CA GLY A 808 9.58 -19.17 25.54
C GLY A 808 9.23 -17.69 25.71
N MET A 809 8.58 -17.35 26.82
CA MET A 809 8.22 -15.98 27.16
C MET A 809 8.82 -15.56 28.49
N ARG A 810 9.49 -14.41 28.48
CA ARG A 810 10.12 -13.78 29.64
C ARG A 810 9.45 -12.46 29.97
N ASN A 811 9.56 -12.07 31.24
CA ASN A 811 9.08 -10.79 31.74
C ASN A 811 7.65 -10.42 31.28
N PRO A 812 6.64 -11.31 31.45
CA PRO A 812 5.30 -10.97 31.04
C PRO A 812 4.80 -9.75 31.82
N THR A 813 4.22 -8.80 31.08
CA THR A 813 3.80 -7.49 31.55
C THR A 813 2.30 -7.44 31.82
N ALA A 814 1.50 -8.19 31.05
CA ALA A 814 0.04 -8.24 31.17
C ALA A 814 -0.51 -9.65 30.95
N PHE A 815 -1.73 -9.90 31.46
CA PHE A 815 -2.51 -11.07 31.09
C PHE A 815 -4.02 -10.80 31.20
N THR A 816 -4.79 -11.53 30.40
CA THR A 816 -6.26 -11.49 30.41
C THR A 816 -6.82 -12.88 30.10
N PHE A 817 -7.84 -13.33 30.82
CA PHE A 817 -8.61 -14.52 30.43
C PHE A 817 -9.62 -14.15 29.35
N ALA A 818 -9.81 -15.01 28.36
CA ALA A 818 -10.71 -14.74 27.24
C ALA A 818 -11.49 -15.98 26.81
N ASP A 819 -12.56 -15.80 26.04
CA ASP A 819 -13.31 -16.91 25.48
C ASP A 819 -12.59 -17.41 24.21
N PRO A 820 -12.21 -18.70 24.11
CA PRO A 820 -11.59 -19.23 22.90
C PRO A 820 -12.49 -19.12 21.66
N SER A 821 -13.82 -18.96 21.79
CA SER A 821 -14.69 -18.73 20.62
C SER A 821 -14.42 -17.40 19.90
N ASP A 822 -13.83 -16.44 20.61
CA ASP A 822 -13.47 -15.13 20.04
C ASP A 822 -12.15 -15.20 19.23
N TYR A 823 -11.46 -16.34 19.29
CA TYR A 823 -10.19 -16.59 18.59
C TYR A 823 -10.25 -17.94 17.85
N PRO A 824 -11.13 -18.09 16.84
CA PRO A 824 -11.17 -19.30 16.05
C PRO A 824 -9.79 -19.53 15.42
N ASP A 825 -9.20 -20.68 15.72
CA ASP A 825 -7.88 -21.06 15.24
C ASP A 825 -7.93 -21.12 13.70
N PRO A 826 -7.00 -20.48 12.95
CA PRO A 826 -6.88 -20.68 11.52
C PRO A 826 -6.69 -22.17 11.14
N GLY A 827 -6.35 -23.04 12.10
CA GLY A 827 -6.27 -24.49 11.96
C GLY A 827 -7.60 -25.28 11.94
N ASP A 828 -8.77 -24.69 12.23
CA ASP A 828 -10.05 -25.45 12.22
C ASP A 828 -10.64 -25.62 10.79
N GLY A 829 -9.88 -25.20 9.76
CA GLY A 829 -10.19 -25.47 8.35
C GLY A 829 -9.67 -26.82 7.82
N ASP A 830 -8.87 -27.56 8.59
CA ASP A 830 -8.10 -28.71 8.08
C ASP A 830 -8.85 -30.05 8.13
N SER A 831 -10.19 -30.02 8.10
CA SER A 831 -10.99 -31.23 7.84
C SER A 831 -11.23 -31.50 6.35
N GLN A 832 -10.55 -30.80 5.44
CA GLN A 832 -10.58 -31.16 4.03
C GLN A 832 -9.66 -32.36 3.78
N GLU A 833 -10.22 -33.40 3.17
CA GLU A 833 -9.48 -34.59 2.73
C GLU A 833 -8.43 -34.19 1.68
N VAL A 834 -7.23 -34.77 1.75
CA VAL A 834 -6.21 -34.56 0.72
C VAL A 834 -6.72 -35.14 -0.60
N ILE A 835 -6.87 -34.28 -1.61
CA ILE A 835 -7.31 -34.68 -2.94
C ILE A 835 -6.11 -34.76 -3.90
N SER A 836 -6.26 -35.49 -4.99
CA SER A 836 -5.25 -35.54 -6.05
C SER A 836 -5.15 -34.21 -6.79
N ILE A 837 -3.99 -33.91 -7.39
CA ILE A 837 -3.80 -32.68 -8.14
C ILE A 837 -4.75 -32.60 -9.34
N ALA A 838 -5.07 -33.72 -9.99
CA ALA A 838 -6.07 -33.74 -11.05
C ALA A 838 -7.48 -33.37 -10.57
N GLU A 839 -7.87 -33.82 -9.37
CA GLU A 839 -9.14 -33.43 -8.76
C GLU A 839 -9.14 -31.94 -8.41
N ALA A 840 -8.06 -31.44 -7.80
CA ALA A 840 -7.91 -30.02 -7.49
C ALA A 840 -8.00 -29.14 -8.74
N ARG A 841 -7.33 -29.54 -9.83
CA ARG A 841 -7.39 -28.83 -11.13
C ARG A 841 -8.79 -28.79 -11.75
N ALA A 842 -9.67 -29.74 -11.40
CA ALA A 842 -11.05 -29.82 -11.90
C ALA A 842 -12.04 -28.95 -11.12
N LEU A 843 -11.64 -28.40 -9.97
CA LEU A 843 -12.47 -27.52 -9.14
C LEU A 843 -12.53 -26.10 -9.68
N GLU A 844 -13.58 -25.37 -9.28
CA GLU A 844 -13.76 -23.96 -9.65
C GLU A 844 -12.68 -23.08 -8.99
N ARG A 845 -12.34 -21.95 -9.63
CA ARG A 845 -11.39 -20.98 -9.06
C ARG A 845 -11.99 -20.37 -7.78
N GLY A 846 -11.17 -20.18 -6.76
CA GLY A 846 -11.61 -19.73 -5.44
C GLY A 846 -11.95 -20.88 -4.48
N GLU A 847 -12.02 -22.14 -4.94
CA GLU A 847 -12.20 -23.27 -4.03
C GLU A 847 -10.91 -23.60 -3.27
N ARG A 848 -11.05 -23.81 -1.96
CA ARG A 848 -9.94 -24.25 -1.09
C ARG A 848 -9.75 -25.76 -1.20
N VAL A 849 -8.49 -26.18 -1.28
CA VAL A 849 -8.08 -27.57 -1.43
C VAL A 849 -6.85 -27.86 -0.58
N VAL A 850 -6.65 -29.14 -0.28
CA VAL A 850 -5.40 -29.67 0.25
C VAL A 850 -4.85 -30.70 -0.73
N VAL A 851 -3.66 -30.47 -1.27
CA VAL A 851 -2.99 -31.40 -2.21
C VAL A 851 -1.67 -31.87 -1.63
N GLU A 852 -1.25 -33.09 -1.99
CA GLU A 852 0.06 -33.62 -1.67
C GLU A 852 0.85 -33.90 -2.95
N GLY A 853 2.10 -33.43 -3.04
CA GLY A 853 2.92 -33.60 -4.24
C GLY A 853 4.41 -33.44 -3.98
N VAL A 854 5.22 -33.85 -4.96
CA VAL A 854 6.68 -33.68 -4.93
C VAL A 854 7.07 -32.34 -5.51
N VAL A 855 7.92 -31.60 -4.83
CA VAL A 855 8.54 -30.38 -5.36
C VAL A 855 9.43 -30.72 -6.56
N THR A 856 9.09 -30.22 -7.75
CA THR A 856 9.81 -30.53 -9.01
C THR A 856 10.70 -29.41 -9.51
N SER A 857 10.62 -28.22 -8.92
CA SER A 857 11.43 -27.03 -9.27
C SER A 857 11.94 -26.30 -8.04
N THR A 858 13.10 -25.64 -8.15
CA THR A 858 13.64 -24.78 -7.09
C THR A 858 12.68 -23.62 -6.80
N PRO A 859 12.34 -23.34 -5.53
CA PRO A 859 11.60 -22.14 -5.14
C PRO A 859 12.20 -20.86 -5.70
N GLY A 860 11.35 -20.02 -6.28
CA GLY A 860 11.73 -18.72 -6.85
C GLY A 860 12.40 -18.77 -8.22
N ALA A 861 12.57 -19.95 -8.82
CA ALA A 861 13.15 -20.09 -10.16
C ALA A 861 12.36 -19.38 -11.28
N TRP A 862 11.10 -19.00 -11.04
CA TRP A 862 10.18 -18.49 -12.08
C TRP A 862 9.34 -17.26 -11.69
N GLY A 863 9.69 -16.54 -10.62
CA GLY A 863 8.84 -15.45 -10.10
C GLY A 863 8.51 -15.65 -8.63
N ALA A 864 8.55 -14.57 -7.83
CA ALA A 864 8.29 -14.60 -6.38
C ALA A 864 9.09 -15.73 -5.68
N LYS A 865 8.58 -16.29 -4.57
CA LYS A 865 9.16 -17.49 -3.92
C LYS A 865 8.62 -18.83 -4.47
N GLY A 866 7.71 -18.84 -5.45
CA GLY A 866 6.90 -20.01 -5.88
C GLY A 866 7.65 -21.24 -6.45
N PHE A 867 7.01 -22.42 -6.47
CA PHE A 867 7.54 -23.70 -7.00
C PHE A 867 6.44 -24.58 -7.61
N TYR A 868 6.81 -25.61 -8.39
CA TYR A 868 5.90 -26.62 -8.90
C TYR A 868 5.87 -27.87 -8.02
N VAL A 869 4.68 -28.44 -7.88
CA VAL A 869 4.42 -29.71 -7.19
C VAL A 869 3.78 -30.69 -8.16
N GLN A 870 4.12 -31.96 -8.06
CA GLN A 870 3.59 -32.99 -8.95
C GLN A 870 3.29 -34.30 -8.20
N ASP A 871 2.14 -34.89 -8.47
CA ASP A 871 1.73 -36.22 -8.05
C ASP A 871 1.61 -37.17 -9.27
N GLU A 872 1.00 -38.35 -9.10
CA GLU A 872 0.81 -39.30 -10.20
C GLU A 872 -0.28 -38.86 -11.21
N THR A 873 -1.07 -37.84 -10.87
CA THR A 873 -2.29 -37.43 -11.58
C THR A 873 -2.14 -36.10 -12.31
N GLY A 874 -1.26 -35.20 -11.85
CA GLY A 874 -1.10 -33.86 -12.43
C GLY A 874 0.03 -33.06 -11.79
N GLY A 875 0.22 -31.84 -12.27
CA GLY A 875 1.14 -30.88 -11.67
C GLY A 875 0.47 -29.52 -11.46
N LEU A 876 1.01 -28.75 -10.53
CA LEU A 876 0.43 -27.47 -10.10
C LEU A 876 1.51 -26.51 -9.63
N TYR A 877 1.35 -25.23 -9.94
CA TYR A 877 2.22 -24.20 -9.41
C TYR A 877 1.73 -23.75 -8.02
N VAL A 878 2.63 -23.52 -7.07
CA VAL A 878 2.31 -22.97 -5.75
C VAL A 878 2.91 -21.58 -5.65
N TYR A 879 2.05 -20.58 -5.51
CA TYR A 879 2.41 -19.17 -5.51
C TYR A 879 2.63 -18.63 -4.09
N GLN A 880 3.75 -17.91 -3.89
CA GLN A 880 4.16 -17.18 -2.67
C GLN A 880 4.02 -17.91 -1.33
N PHE A 881 5.15 -18.22 -0.70
CA PHE A 881 5.20 -18.85 0.62
C PHE A 881 6.54 -18.56 1.29
N ASP A 882 6.57 -18.64 2.62
CA ASP A 882 7.73 -18.33 3.47
C ASP A 882 8.38 -19.58 4.11
N VAL A 883 8.05 -20.77 3.63
CA VAL A 883 8.65 -22.04 4.06
C VAL A 883 9.84 -22.38 3.16
N GLU A 884 10.96 -22.85 3.71
CA GLU A 884 12.06 -23.37 2.89
C GLU A 884 11.76 -24.82 2.45
N VAL A 885 11.55 -25.04 1.15
CA VAL A 885 11.34 -26.38 0.56
C VAL A 885 12.42 -26.68 -0.49
N ASN A 886 12.76 -27.95 -0.67
CA ASN A 886 13.79 -28.41 -1.61
C ASN A 886 13.19 -29.30 -2.70
N VAL A 887 13.82 -29.33 -3.87
CA VAL A 887 13.46 -30.27 -4.94
C VAL A 887 13.55 -31.71 -4.42
N GLY A 888 12.46 -32.46 -4.58
CA GLY A 888 12.31 -33.82 -4.04
C GLY A 888 11.57 -33.91 -2.70
N ASP A 889 11.29 -32.80 -2.02
CA ASP A 889 10.42 -32.80 -0.84
C ASP A 889 8.99 -33.19 -1.22
N ILE A 890 8.33 -33.96 -0.37
CA ILE A 890 6.89 -34.23 -0.45
C ILE A 890 6.22 -33.20 0.45
N VAL A 891 5.42 -32.34 -0.17
CA VAL A 891 4.71 -31.28 0.53
C VAL A 891 3.21 -31.53 0.48
N GLN A 892 2.54 -31.32 1.60
CA GLN A 892 1.10 -31.16 1.67
C GLN A 892 0.81 -29.67 1.73
N VAL A 893 0.08 -29.16 0.75
CA VAL A 893 -0.20 -27.73 0.56
C VAL A 893 -1.71 -27.53 0.66
N ALA A 894 -2.14 -26.80 1.68
CA ALA A 894 -3.50 -26.26 1.75
C ALA A 894 -3.49 -24.87 1.11
N GLY A 895 -4.36 -24.63 0.13
CA GLY A 895 -4.40 -23.37 -0.59
C GLY A 895 -5.66 -23.23 -1.44
N THR A 896 -5.76 -22.12 -2.17
CA THR A 896 -6.93 -21.82 -3.00
C THR A 896 -6.61 -22.07 -4.46
N MET A 897 -7.47 -22.81 -5.18
CA MET A 897 -7.32 -23.02 -6.62
C MET A 897 -7.52 -21.70 -7.37
N ASP A 898 -6.53 -21.32 -8.16
CA ASP A 898 -6.48 -20.03 -8.82
C ASP A 898 -5.77 -20.14 -10.20
N GLU A 899 -5.78 -19.06 -10.97
CA GLU A 899 -5.17 -18.99 -12.29
C GLU A 899 -4.48 -17.63 -12.48
N PHE A 900 -3.19 -17.64 -12.80
CA PHE A 900 -2.43 -16.41 -13.07
C PHE A 900 -1.81 -16.43 -14.45
N ASN A 901 -2.15 -15.43 -15.27
CA ASN A 901 -1.79 -15.37 -16.69
C ASN A 901 -2.13 -16.68 -17.44
N GLY A 902 -3.26 -17.31 -17.11
CA GLY A 902 -3.68 -18.58 -17.71
C GLY A 902 -3.17 -19.82 -16.98
N GLU A 903 -2.05 -19.77 -16.25
CA GLU A 903 -1.48 -20.95 -15.60
C GLU A 903 -2.21 -21.29 -14.28
N LEU A 904 -2.61 -22.56 -14.13
CA LEU A 904 -3.25 -23.02 -12.89
C LEU A 904 -2.27 -23.10 -11.74
N GLN A 905 -2.70 -22.59 -10.59
CA GLN A 905 -1.89 -22.50 -9.39
C GLN A 905 -2.71 -22.69 -8.10
N LEU A 906 -2.02 -22.94 -6.99
CA LEU A 906 -2.50 -22.65 -5.65
C LEU A 906 -2.00 -21.28 -5.25
N SER A 907 -2.93 -20.35 -5.05
CA SER A 907 -2.64 -19.06 -4.43
C SER A 907 -3.00 -19.12 -2.95
N THR A 908 -2.44 -18.19 -2.18
CA THR A 908 -2.74 -18.03 -0.74
C THR A 908 -2.59 -19.35 0.05
N PRO A 909 -1.44 -20.04 -0.02
CA PRO A 909 -1.26 -21.28 0.73
C PRO A 909 -1.46 -21.00 2.22
N SER A 910 -2.45 -21.62 2.85
CA SER A 910 -2.72 -21.50 4.29
C SER A 910 -1.82 -22.39 5.13
N SER A 911 -1.27 -23.46 4.55
CA SER A 911 -0.23 -24.28 5.17
C SER A 911 0.60 -25.01 4.10
N ILE A 912 1.89 -25.20 4.39
CA ILE A 912 2.79 -26.06 3.62
C ILE A 912 3.54 -26.95 4.61
N ASN A 913 3.17 -28.23 4.66
CA ASN A 913 3.78 -29.22 5.54
C ASN A 913 4.71 -30.13 4.73
N ILE A 914 5.99 -30.19 5.10
CA ILE A 914 6.91 -31.18 4.53
C ILE A 914 6.62 -32.53 5.22
N VAL A 915 6.02 -33.46 4.47
CA VAL A 915 5.59 -34.78 4.98
C VAL A 915 6.56 -35.90 4.61
N GLY A 916 7.58 -35.62 3.79
CA GLY A 916 8.64 -36.56 3.44
C GLY A 916 9.53 -36.08 2.29
N SER A 917 10.25 -36.99 1.65
CA SER A 917 11.08 -36.73 0.48
C SER A 917 11.15 -37.96 -0.43
N ARG A 918 11.15 -37.78 -1.76
CA ARG A 918 11.37 -38.85 -2.75
C ARG A 918 12.02 -38.33 -4.03
N ASP A 919 12.47 -39.25 -4.89
CA ASP A 919 13.02 -38.88 -6.22
C ASP A 919 11.98 -38.10 -7.03
N VAL A 920 12.44 -37.08 -7.76
CA VAL A 920 11.59 -36.28 -8.66
C VAL A 920 10.92 -37.19 -9.70
N PRO A 921 9.62 -36.99 -10.02
CA PRO A 921 8.94 -37.77 -11.04
C PRO A 921 9.69 -37.80 -12.37
N LYS A 922 9.65 -38.96 -13.06
CA LYS A 922 10.25 -39.07 -14.40
C LYS A 922 9.51 -38.14 -15.37
N PRO A 923 10.24 -37.38 -16.23
CA PRO A 923 9.60 -36.54 -17.23
C PRO A 923 8.70 -37.33 -18.18
N LEU A 924 7.53 -36.79 -18.51
CA LEU A 924 6.61 -37.35 -19.49
C LEU A 924 7.14 -37.08 -20.92
N PRO A 925 7.43 -38.10 -21.74
CA PRO A 925 7.85 -37.88 -23.13
C PRO A 925 6.68 -37.32 -23.95
N VAL A 926 6.88 -36.15 -24.57
CA VAL A 926 5.87 -35.45 -25.37
C VAL A 926 6.47 -34.96 -26.69
N THR A 927 5.62 -34.69 -27.68
CA THR A 927 6.00 -33.92 -28.86
C THR A 927 5.69 -32.43 -28.63
N PRO A 928 6.23 -31.50 -29.43
CA PRO A 928 5.92 -30.07 -29.27
C PRO A 928 4.42 -29.77 -29.32
N GLU A 929 3.64 -30.45 -30.18
CA GLU A 929 2.18 -30.26 -30.26
C GLU A 929 1.43 -30.83 -29.04
N ALA A 930 2.02 -31.81 -28.33
CA ALA A 930 1.42 -32.42 -27.16
C ALA A 930 1.64 -31.64 -25.85
N VAL A 931 2.39 -30.53 -25.87
CA VAL A 931 2.49 -29.60 -24.73
C VAL A 931 1.19 -28.79 -24.67
N SER A 932 0.38 -29.01 -23.64
CA SER A 932 -0.97 -28.48 -23.55
C SER A 932 -1.47 -28.37 -22.11
N LEU A 933 -2.71 -27.90 -21.93
CA LEU A 933 -3.36 -27.82 -20.61
C LEU A 933 -3.52 -29.18 -19.91
N GLU A 934 -3.50 -30.28 -20.66
CA GLU A 934 -3.62 -31.64 -20.11
C GLU A 934 -2.41 -32.06 -19.28
N ASN A 935 -1.22 -31.52 -19.57
CA ASN A 935 0.02 -31.80 -18.85
C ASN A 935 0.65 -30.57 -18.18
N GLU A 936 -0.10 -29.46 -18.09
CA GLU A 936 0.35 -28.24 -17.43
C GLU A 936 0.72 -28.52 -15.96
N GLY A 937 1.84 -27.94 -15.53
CA GLY A 937 2.47 -28.15 -14.23
C GLY A 937 3.28 -29.45 -14.12
N GLN A 938 3.20 -30.37 -15.09
CA GLN A 938 3.97 -31.60 -15.07
C GLN A 938 5.34 -31.44 -15.75
N LEU A 939 6.30 -32.24 -15.28
CA LEU A 939 7.60 -32.38 -15.91
C LEU A 939 7.48 -33.15 -17.23
N VAL A 940 7.91 -32.56 -18.33
CA VAL A 940 7.86 -33.12 -19.68
C VAL A 940 9.26 -33.20 -20.31
N GLN A 941 9.42 -34.07 -21.30
CA GLN A 941 10.65 -34.21 -22.09
C GLN A 941 10.33 -34.21 -23.59
N LEU A 942 11.02 -33.33 -24.32
CA LEU A 942 10.97 -33.19 -25.77
C LEU A 942 12.27 -33.75 -26.36
N ASP A 943 12.18 -34.84 -27.11
CA ASP A 943 13.34 -35.48 -27.73
C ASP A 943 13.48 -35.14 -29.22
N GLY A 944 14.70 -34.80 -29.62
CA GLY A 944 15.06 -34.58 -31.01
C GLY A 944 14.41 -33.35 -31.63
N VAL A 945 14.30 -32.27 -30.85
CA VAL A 945 13.75 -30.98 -31.28
C VAL A 945 14.88 -30.05 -31.73
N THR A 946 14.64 -29.26 -32.77
CA THR A 946 15.56 -28.26 -33.30
C THR A 946 15.28 -26.91 -32.65
N ILE A 947 16.33 -26.20 -32.22
CA ILE A 947 16.23 -24.83 -31.69
C ILE A 947 16.03 -23.86 -32.85
N GLU A 948 14.93 -23.11 -32.86
CA GLU A 948 14.65 -22.03 -33.82
C GLU A 948 14.25 -20.73 -33.07
N ASN A 949 14.40 -19.56 -33.69
CA ASN A 949 13.92 -18.27 -33.15
C ASN A 949 14.49 -17.89 -31.76
N LEU A 950 15.75 -18.23 -31.49
CA LEU A 950 16.43 -17.91 -30.24
C LEU A 950 16.63 -16.40 -30.05
N ARG A 951 16.05 -15.83 -29.00
CA ARG A 951 16.06 -14.38 -28.75
C ARG A 951 16.07 -14.02 -27.26
N GLN A 952 16.77 -12.94 -26.94
CA GLN A 952 16.68 -12.29 -25.64
C GLN A 952 15.34 -11.54 -25.52
N VAL A 953 14.75 -11.57 -24.33
CA VAL A 953 13.44 -10.94 -24.06
C VAL A 953 13.49 -9.79 -23.06
N ASN A 954 14.58 -9.67 -22.30
CA ASN A 954 14.82 -8.57 -21.36
C ASN A 954 16.32 -8.37 -21.10
N ASN A 955 16.68 -7.32 -20.36
CA ASN A 955 18.06 -6.98 -20.03
C ASN A 955 18.64 -7.79 -18.85
N PHE A 956 17.88 -8.71 -18.25
CA PHE A 956 18.28 -9.50 -17.08
C PHE A 956 18.78 -10.90 -17.44
N GLY A 957 18.88 -11.20 -18.74
CA GLY A 957 19.40 -12.48 -19.24
C GLY A 957 18.32 -13.55 -19.50
N THR A 958 17.03 -13.24 -19.30
CA THR A 958 15.91 -14.12 -19.71
C THR A 958 15.82 -14.19 -21.24
N PHE A 959 15.48 -15.35 -21.78
CA PHE A 959 15.37 -15.56 -23.21
C PHE A 959 14.32 -16.61 -23.60
N GLU A 960 14.03 -16.68 -24.89
CA GLU A 960 13.06 -17.61 -25.49
C GLU A 960 13.61 -18.22 -26.78
N PHE A 961 13.14 -19.42 -27.11
CA PHE A 961 13.30 -20.04 -28.43
C PHE A 961 12.14 -21.00 -28.72
N GLU A 962 11.97 -21.42 -29.97
CA GLU A 962 11.01 -22.45 -30.37
C GLU A 962 11.71 -23.82 -30.46
N ALA A 963 11.13 -24.84 -29.85
CA ALA A 963 11.53 -26.24 -30.03
C ALA A 963 10.70 -26.86 -31.16
N VAL A 964 11.36 -27.16 -32.29
CA VAL A 964 10.69 -27.54 -33.54
C VAL A 964 10.98 -28.99 -33.91
N ARG A 965 9.93 -29.75 -34.26
CA ARG A 965 10.05 -31.11 -34.82
C ARG A 965 9.07 -31.28 -35.97
N GLY A 966 9.58 -31.29 -37.20
CA GLY A 966 8.74 -31.34 -38.40
C GLY A 966 7.95 -30.04 -38.56
N SER A 967 6.61 -30.11 -38.48
CA SER A 967 5.73 -28.93 -38.47
C SER A 967 5.31 -28.47 -37.08
N GLU A 968 5.59 -29.26 -36.05
CA GLU A 968 5.21 -29.00 -34.67
C GLU A 968 6.21 -28.06 -33.99
N ARG A 969 5.73 -27.15 -33.15
CA ARG A 969 6.55 -26.21 -32.38
C ARG A 969 5.95 -25.93 -31.02
N VAL A 970 6.79 -25.63 -30.04
CA VAL A 970 6.40 -25.12 -28.73
C VAL A 970 7.41 -24.07 -28.26
N LEU A 971 6.94 -23.06 -27.54
CA LEU A 971 7.80 -22.03 -26.98
C LEU A 971 8.58 -22.60 -25.78
N ILE A 972 9.88 -22.34 -25.73
CA ILE A 972 10.73 -22.62 -24.58
C ILE A 972 11.05 -21.29 -23.92
N ARG A 973 10.71 -21.16 -22.63
CA ARG A 973 10.91 -19.95 -21.83
C ARG A 973 11.99 -20.22 -20.80
N VAL A 974 13.10 -19.49 -20.86
CA VAL A 974 14.23 -19.66 -19.95
C VAL A 974 14.41 -18.40 -19.09
N ASP A 975 14.26 -18.56 -17.78
CA ASP A 975 14.41 -17.49 -16.80
C ASP A 975 15.82 -17.48 -16.21
N ASN A 976 16.39 -16.29 -16.01
CA ASN A 976 17.76 -16.14 -15.52
C ASN A 976 17.96 -16.73 -14.12
N ARG A 977 16.89 -16.82 -13.32
CA ARG A 977 16.91 -17.41 -11.97
C ARG A 977 17.07 -18.94 -11.97
N THR A 978 16.91 -19.59 -13.12
CA THR A 978 17.21 -21.02 -13.29
C THR A 978 18.72 -21.31 -13.41
N GLY A 979 19.56 -20.26 -13.42
CA GLY A 979 20.99 -20.36 -13.66
C GLY A 979 21.36 -20.41 -15.15
N LEU A 980 20.39 -20.22 -16.04
CA LEU A 980 20.60 -20.08 -17.49
C LEU A 980 20.41 -18.62 -17.92
N VAL A 981 21.46 -17.99 -18.42
CA VAL A 981 21.42 -16.62 -18.96
C VAL A 981 21.78 -16.58 -20.43
N TYR A 982 21.15 -15.67 -21.19
CA TYR A 982 21.27 -15.60 -22.65
C TYR A 982 22.72 -15.59 -23.16
N ASP A 983 23.58 -14.77 -22.56
CA ASP A 983 24.97 -14.59 -22.98
C ASP A 983 25.87 -15.81 -22.68
N GLU A 984 25.44 -16.70 -21.78
CA GLU A 984 26.16 -17.92 -21.38
C GLU A 984 25.54 -19.18 -21.98
N PHE A 985 24.45 -19.06 -22.75
CA PHE A 985 23.75 -20.19 -23.34
C PHE A 985 24.57 -20.82 -24.47
N THR A 986 24.96 -22.09 -24.31
CA THR A 986 25.95 -22.75 -25.17
C THR A 986 25.39 -23.34 -26.46
N PHE A 987 24.08 -23.54 -26.55
CA PHE A 987 23.43 -24.12 -27.73
C PHE A 987 23.11 -23.05 -28.77
N THR A 988 23.14 -23.42 -30.04
CA THR A 988 22.92 -22.49 -31.17
C THR A 988 21.66 -22.82 -31.97
N GLU A 989 21.15 -21.82 -32.69
CA GLU A 989 20.02 -22.02 -33.60
C GLU A 989 20.35 -23.09 -34.67
N GLY A 990 19.45 -24.04 -34.85
CA GLY A 990 19.61 -25.21 -35.73
C GLY A 990 20.18 -26.46 -35.03
N GLU A 991 20.54 -26.38 -33.76
CA GLU A 991 21.01 -27.53 -32.98
C GLU A 991 19.85 -28.42 -32.53
N VAL A 992 20.07 -29.74 -32.52
CA VAL A 992 19.06 -30.74 -32.14
C VAL A 992 19.32 -31.20 -30.72
N VAL A 993 18.34 -30.99 -29.84
CA VAL A 993 18.46 -31.17 -28.39
C VAL A 993 17.34 -32.04 -27.82
N THR A 994 17.59 -32.60 -26.64
CA THR A 994 16.56 -33.05 -25.70
C THR A 994 16.34 -31.95 -24.67
N ILE A 995 15.08 -31.61 -24.42
CA ILE A 995 14.69 -30.58 -23.44
C ILE A 995 13.78 -31.23 -22.40
N THR A 996 14.18 -31.14 -21.13
CA THR A 996 13.34 -31.43 -19.98
C THR A 996 12.84 -30.11 -19.38
N GLY A 997 11.61 -30.04 -18.92
CA GLY A 997 11.11 -28.82 -18.28
C GLY A 997 9.66 -28.97 -17.83
N VAL A 998 9.15 -27.96 -17.14
CA VAL A 998 7.76 -27.96 -16.71
C VAL A 998 6.87 -27.45 -17.84
N SER A 999 5.86 -28.23 -18.23
CA SER A 999 4.83 -27.78 -19.17
C SER A 999 3.98 -26.70 -18.52
N SER A 1000 3.75 -25.60 -19.21
CA SER A 1000 3.13 -24.39 -18.67
C SER A 1000 2.40 -23.64 -19.80
N GLN A 1001 1.74 -22.54 -19.46
CA GLN A 1001 1.27 -21.57 -20.44
C GLN A 1001 1.49 -20.14 -19.96
N PHE A 1002 1.39 -19.20 -20.89
CA PHE A 1002 1.29 -17.78 -20.59
C PHE A 1002 0.28 -17.12 -21.52
N ARG A 1003 -0.81 -16.62 -20.93
CA ARG A 1003 -1.95 -15.97 -21.60
C ARG A 1003 -2.47 -16.78 -22.78
N GLY A 1004 -2.64 -18.10 -22.56
CA GLY A 1004 -3.11 -19.04 -23.58
C GLY A 1004 -2.05 -19.57 -24.54
N THR A 1005 -0.77 -19.20 -24.39
CA THR A 1005 0.34 -19.73 -25.21
C THR A 1005 1.04 -20.88 -24.48
N PRO A 1006 0.97 -22.13 -24.96
CA PRO A 1006 1.68 -23.25 -24.37
C PRO A 1006 3.20 -23.07 -24.45
N GLN A 1007 3.89 -23.41 -23.37
CA GLN A 1007 5.33 -23.27 -23.26
C GLN A 1007 5.94 -24.35 -22.35
N VAL A 1008 7.25 -24.57 -22.48
CA VAL A 1008 8.03 -25.40 -21.54
C VAL A 1008 9.07 -24.52 -20.84
N LYS A 1009 9.20 -24.71 -19.53
CA LYS A 1009 10.10 -23.97 -18.63
C LYS A 1009 11.23 -24.89 -18.12
N PRO A 1010 12.44 -24.86 -18.71
CA PRO A 1010 13.60 -25.67 -18.27
C PRO A 1010 14.12 -25.20 -16.90
N ARG A 1011 14.27 -26.10 -15.93
CA ARG A 1011 14.44 -25.73 -14.52
C ARG A 1011 15.87 -25.39 -14.14
N GLN A 1012 16.84 -25.85 -14.93
CA GLN A 1012 18.28 -25.72 -14.70
C GLN A 1012 19.07 -25.98 -15.99
N ALA A 1013 20.38 -25.74 -15.99
CA ALA A 1013 21.21 -25.90 -17.19
C ALA A 1013 21.22 -27.33 -17.76
N ASP A 1014 21.24 -28.34 -16.89
CA ASP A 1014 21.28 -29.76 -17.28
C ASP A 1014 19.96 -30.26 -17.90
N ASP A 1015 18.90 -29.45 -17.89
CA ASP A 1015 17.62 -29.80 -18.51
C ASP A 1015 17.65 -29.64 -20.05
N ILE A 1016 18.71 -29.07 -20.65
CA ILE A 1016 18.91 -29.02 -22.11
C ILE A 1016 20.20 -29.73 -22.47
N VAL A 1017 20.09 -30.81 -23.24
CA VAL A 1017 21.25 -31.64 -23.64
C VAL A 1017 21.23 -31.92 -25.15
N VAL A 1018 22.39 -32.19 -25.73
CA VAL A 1018 22.50 -32.61 -27.14
C VAL A 1018 21.70 -33.91 -27.35
N PHE A 1019 20.86 -33.96 -28.38
CA PHE A 1019 20.09 -35.16 -28.70
C PHE A 1019 21.01 -36.24 -29.28
N GLU A 1020 21.29 -37.27 -28.50
CA GLU A 1020 21.94 -38.49 -28.99
C GLU A 1020 20.87 -39.44 -29.54
N GLN A 1021 20.82 -39.60 -30.86
CA GLN A 1021 19.90 -40.55 -31.49
C GLN A 1021 20.32 -41.99 -31.13
N GLU A 1022 19.65 -42.61 -30.15
CA GLU A 1022 19.77 -44.04 -29.94
C GLU A 1022 19.21 -44.77 -31.18
N SER A 1023 20.08 -45.47 -31.90
CA SER A 1023 19.65 -46.41 -32.93
C SER A 1023 19.00 -47.62 -32.27
N SER A 1024 17.67 -47.63 -32.13
CA SER A 1024 16.94 -48.85 -31.78
C SER A 1024 17.07 -49.85 -32.94
N GLU A 1025 17.94 -50.85 -32.77
CA GLU A 1025 18.14 -51.93 -33.75
C GLU A 1025 16.91 -52.86 -33.85
N TYR A 1026 15.92 -52.71 -32.95
CA TYR A 1026 14.75 -53.58 -32.80
C TYR A 1026 13.46 -52.93 -33.30
N LEU A 1027 12.70 -53.70 -34.09
CA LEU A 1027 11.37 -53.36 -34.59
C LEU A 1027 10.27 -53.77 -33.61
N SER A 1028 9.11 -53.12 -33.71
CA SER A 1028 7.87 -53.62 -33.10
C SER A 1028 7.40 -54.90 -33.79
N VAL A 1029 6.57 -55.68 -33.10
CA VAL A 1029 5.92 -56.86 -33.66
C VAL A 1029 5.03 -56.50 -34.85
N ALA A 1030 4.22 -55.46 -34.74
CA ALA A 1030 3.37 -54.97 -35.83
C ALA A 1030 4.19 -54.61 -37.08
N GLU A 1031 5.33 -53.93 -36.90
CA GLU A 1031 6.24 -53.59 -38.00
C GLU A 1031 6.87 -54.84 -38.62
N ALA A 1032 7.34 -55.77 -37.77
CA ALA A 1032 7.94 -57.03 -38.22
C ALA A 1032 6.95 -57.95 -38.97
N ILE A 1033 5.64 -57.84 -38.70
CA ILE A 1033 4.60 -58.58 -39.41
C ILE A 1033 4.48 -58.13 -40.87
N GLU A 1034 4.67 -56.84 -41.16
CA GLU A 1034 4.50 -56.27 -42.50
C GLU A 1034 5.71 -56.52 -43.41
N LEU A 1035 6.91 -56.68 -42.86
CA LEU A 1035 8.16 -56.88 -43.63
C LEU A 1035 8.30 -58.31 -44.21
N ASP A 1036 8.63 -58.47 -45.50
CA ASP A 1036 8.75 -59.78 -46.19
C ASP A 1036 10.22 -60.16 -46.49
N ARG A 1037 10.70 -61.26 -45.88
CA ARG A 1037 11.98 -61.96 -46.13
C ARG A 1037 13.31 -61.29 -45.72
N GLU A 1038 13.31 -60.42 -44.73
CA GLU A 1038 14.54 -59.91 -44.10
C GLU A 1038 14.77 -60.52 -42.70
N VAL A 1039 16.02 -60.46 -42.23
CA VAL A 1039 16.34 -60.76 -40.83
C VAL A 1039 15.86 -59.56 -40.03
N VAL A 1040 14.94 -59.80 -39.09
CA VAL A 1040 14.36 -58.76 -38.25
C VAL A 1040 14.81 -58.98 -36.82
N LYS A 1041 15.14 -57.89 -36.13
CA LYS A 1041 15.22 -57.87 -34.67
C LYS A 1041 13.91 -57.34 -34.14
N VAL A 1042 13.27 -58.07 -33.24
CA VAL A 1042 11.91 -57.78 -32.77
C VAL A 1042 11.91 -57.75 -31.26
N LYS A 1043 11.25 -56.73 -30.68
CA LYS A 1043 11.00 -56.64 -29.25
C LYS A 1043 9.49 -56.66 -28.99
N GLY A 1044 9.02 -57.55 -28.12
CA GLY A 1044 7.60 -57.74 -27.84
C GLY A 1044 7.36 -58.63 -26.62
N TYR A 1045 6.14 -59.07 -26.35
CA TYR A 1045 5.76 -59.85 -25.17
C TYR A 1045 5.26 -61.25 -25.54
N ILE A 1046 5.59 -62.27 -24.75
CA ILE A 1046 5.04 -63.62 -24.95
C ILE A 1046 3.58 -63.65 -24.47
N VAL A 1047 2.64 -63.82 -25.40
CA VAL A 1047 1.19 -63.76 -25.13
C VAL A 1047 0.46 -65.10 -25.24
N GLY A 1048 1.18 -66.18 -25.56
CA GLY A 1048 0.59 -67.51 -25.67
C GLY A 1048 1.46 -68.53 -26.41
N ASN A 1049 0.93 -69.72 -26.65
CA ASN A 1049 1.62 -70.76 -27.44
C ASN A 1049 0.69 -71.43 -28.45
N ALA A 1050 1.29 -72.21 -29.36
CA ALA A 1050 0.55 -72.88 -30.41
C ALA A 1050 1.04 -74.31 -30.62
N ARG A 1051 0.10 -75.25 -30.81
CA ARG A 1051 0.44 -76.64 -31.16
C ARG A 1051 1.05 -76.73 -32.56
N ASN A 1052 0.48 -75.95 -33.48
CA ASN A 1052 0.90 -75.74 -34.87
C ASN A 1052 0.22 -74.46 -35.38
N LYS A 1053 0.55 -74.03 -36.60
CA LYS A 1053 0.04 -72.80 -37.23
C LYS A 1053 -1.48 -72.63 -37.31
N ASN A 1054 -2.26 -73.69 -37.03
CA ASN A 1054 -3.73 -73.66 -37.09
C ASN A 1054 -4.39 -73.83 -35.70
N HIS A 1055 -3.63 -73.98 -34.62
CA HIS A 1055 -4.14 -74.22 -33.26
C HIS A 1055 -3.34 -73.40 -32.26
N VAL A 1056 -3.89 -72.25 -31.91
CA VAL A 1056 -3.26 -71.19 -31.10
C VAL A 1056 -4.09 -70.96 -29.84
N ALA A 1057 -3.44 -70.85 -28.69
CA ALA A 1057 -4.09 -70.54 -27.41
C ALA A 1057 -3.48 -69.27 -26.85
N VAL A 1058 -4.33 -68.28 -26.64
CA VAL A 1058 -4.03 -67.04 -25.94
C VAL A 1058 -4.66 -67.22 -24.55
N GLN A 1059 -3.83 -67.17 -23.50
CA GLN A 1059 -4.05 -67.66 -22.11
C GLN A 1059 -3.76 -69.15 -21.83
N SER A 1060 -3.50 -69.47 -20.54
CA SER A 1060 -2.64 -70.53 -19.96
C SER A 1060 -2.89 -72.02 -20.30
N GLY A 1061 -3.67 -72.33 -21.34
CA GLY A 1061 -3.81 -73.68 -21.89
C GLY A 1061 -2.64 -74.05 -22.79
N ALA A 1062 -1.52 -74.49 -22.19
CA ALA A 1062 -0.29 -74.73 -22.92
C ALA A 1062 -0.34 -75.97 -23.84
N TYR A 1063 -0.14 -75.80 -25.15
CA TYR A 1063 -0.20 -76.92 -26.10
C TYR A 1063 1.07 -77.78 -26.17
N ASN A 1064 2.25 -77.16 -26.34
CA ASN A 1064 3.57 -77.77 -26.32
C ASN A 1064 4.66 -76.67 -26.32
N ASP A 1065 5.92 -77.04 -26.07
CA ASP A 1065 7.06 -76.10 -26.09
C ASP A 1065 7.63 -75.82 -27.50
N HIS A 1066 6.89 -76.08 -28.58
CA HIS A 1066 7.45 -75.94 -29.92
C HIS A 1066 7.30 -74.54 -30.49
N ASN A 1067 6.25 -73.80 -30.11
CA ASN A 1067 6.00 -72.47 -30.65
C ASN A 1067 5.44 -71.53 -29.57
N VAL A 1068 5.88 -70.28 -29.58
CA VAL A 1068 5.35 -69.19 -28.74
C VAL A 1068 4.79 -68.08 -29.62
N LEU A 1069 3.87 -67.29 -29.08
CA LEU A 1069 3.28 -66.12 -29.73
C LEU A 1069 3.83 -64.86 -29.10
N ILE A 1070 4.14 -63.88 -29.92
CA ILE A 1070 4.68 -62.60 -29.47
C ILE A 1070 3.84 -61.46 -30.02
N ALA A 1071 3.53 -60.46 -29.20
CA ALA A 1071 2.77 -59.26 -29.57
C ALA A 1071 3.40 -57.99 -28.97
N ASP A 1072 3.04 -56.82 -29.48
CA ASP A 1072 3.49 -55.54 -28.90
C ASP A 1072 2.85 -55.26 -27.53
N ASP A 1073 1.68 -55.84 -27.25
CA ASP A 1073 0.94 -55.72 -25.99
C ASP A 1073 0.87 -57.09 -25.27
N PRO A 1074 1.24 -57.20 -23.97
CA PRO A 1074 1.18 -58.46 -23.22
C PRO A 1074 -0.23 -59.04 -23.05
N ASN A 1075 -1.28 -58.25 -23.24
CA ASN A 1075 -2.69 -58.66 -23.13
C ASN A 1075 -3.36 -58.85 -24.49
N GLU A 1076 -2.61 -58.84 -25.60
CA GLU A 1076 -3.17 -58.98 -26.95
C GLU A 1076 -3.94 -60.31 -27.11
N THR A 1077 -5.12 -60.24 -27.73
CA THR A 1077 -6.01 -61.39 -27.98
C THR A 1077 -6.32 -61.60 -29.46
N ASP A 1078 -6.10 -60.59 -30.31
CA ASP A 1078 -6.21 -60.72 -31.76
C ASP A 1078 -4.94 -61.36 -32.32
N VAL A 1079 -5.09 -62.63 -32.68
CA VAL A 1079 -4.00 -63.43 -33.19
C VAL A 1079 -3.40 -62.85 -34.49
N LYS A 1080 -4.11 -62.00 -35.25
CA LYS A 1080 -3.55 -61.34 -36.45
C LYS A 1080 -2.42 -60.35 -36.16
N LYS A 1081 -2.36 -59.84 -34.94
CA LYS A 1081 -1.31 -58.91 -34.46
C LYS A 1081 -0.15 -59.63 -33.78
N MET A 1082 -0.15 -60.97 -33.81
CA MET A 1082 0.86 -61.79 -33.16
C MET A 1082 1.82 -62.40 -34.17
N LEU A 1083 3.09 -62.44 -33.80
CA LEU A 1083 4.13 -63.17 -34.50
C LEU A 1083 4.28 -64.56 -33.88
N LEU A 1084 4.10 -65.60 -34.69
CA LEU A 1084 4.39 -66.96 -34.25
C LEU A 1084 5.90 -67.19 -34.30
N VAL A 1085 6.48 -67.75 -33.25
CA VAL A 1085 7.91 -68.10 -33.22
C VAL A 1085 8.07 -69.58 -32.95
N GLN A 1086 8.67 -70.29 -33.90
CA GLN A 1086 8.94 -71.72 -33.78
C GLN A 1086 10.33 -71.96 -33.20
N LEU A 1087 10.39 -72.43 -31.95
CA LEU A 1087 11.63 -72.63 -31.20
C LEU A 1087 12.46 -73.80 -31.76
N LYS A 1088 13.79 -73.66 -31.76
CA LYS A 1088 14.73 -74.76 -32.06
C LYS A 1088 14.61 -75.83 -30.96
N GLY A 1089 14.94 -77.08 -31.28
CA GLY A 1089 14.80 -78.19 -30.32
C GLY A 1089 15.53 -77.97 -28.99
N THR A 1090 16.68 -77.28 -29.02
CA THR A 1090 17.49 -76.90 -27.86
C THR A 1090 16.85 -75.82 -26.99
N ASP A 1091 15.96 -75.02 -27.57
CA ASP A 1091 15.46 -73.77 -26.97
C ASP A 1091 14.08 -73.98 -26.32
N ARG A 1092 13.46 -75.14 -26.57
CA ARG A 1092 12.10 -75.48 -26.10
C ARG A 1092 12.02 -75.56 -24.58
N THR A 1093 13.01 -76.16 -23.94
CA THR A 1093 13.05 -76.29 -22.48
C THR A 1093 13.35 -74.95 -21.81
N ALA A 1094 14.01 -74.02 -22.51
CA ALA A 1094 14.36 -72.71 -21.95
C ALA A 1094 13.26 -71.66 -22.18
N PHE A 1095 12.55 -71.68 -23.31
CA PHE A 1095 11.63 -70.59 -23.68
C PHE A 1095 10.21 -71.05 -24.01
N GLY A 1096 9.94 -72.36 -23.98
CA GLY A 1096 8.60 -72.89 -24.17
C GLY A 1096 7.71 -72.67 -22.94
N LEU A 1097 6.44 -72.33 -23.18
CA LEU A 1097 5.45 -72.02 -22.13
C LEU A 1097 4.88 -73.23 -21.38
N VAL A 1098 5.09 -74.47 -21.83
CA VAL A 1098 4.79 -75.67 -21.02
C VAL A 1098 5.90 -75.91 -20.00
N SER A 1099 7.16 -75.75 -20.42
CA SER A 1099 8.31 -75.92 -19.53
C SER A 1099 8.50 -74.73 -18.57
N ASN A 1100 8.18 -73.50 -19.01
CA ASN A 1100 8.35 -72.26 -18.24
C ASN A 1100 7.08 -71.39 -18.36
N PRO A 1101 5.97 -71.76 -17.68
CA PRO A 1101 4.71 -71.03 -17.75
C PRO A 1101 4.81 -69.57 -17.25
N GLU A 1102 5.80 -69.27 -16.43
CA GLU A 1102 6.09 -67.93 -15.90
C GLU A 1102 6.58 -66.92 -16.95
N HIS A 1103 6.95 -67.37 -18.15
CA HIS A 1103 7.33 -66.46 -19.25
C HIS A 1103 6.12 -65.79 -19.91
N TYR A 1104 4.90 -66.20 -19.58
CA TYR A 1104 3.70 -65.55 -20.08
C TYR A 1104 3.64 -64.08 -19.61
N GLY A 1105 3.38 -63.16 -20.53
CA GLY A 1105 3.37 -61.72 -20.29
C GLY A 1105 4.75 -61.08 -20.15
N LYS A 1106 5.84 -61.85 -20.28
CA LYS A 1106 7.21 -61.31 -20.22
C LYS A 1106 7.67 -60.79 -21.57
N GLN A 1107 8.44 -59.70 -21.53
CA GLN A 1107 9.01 -59.09 -22.72
C GLN A 1107 10.17 -59.95 -23.23
N VAL A 1108 10.37 -59.94 -24.53
CA VAL A 1108 11.39 -60.70 -25.24
C VAL A 1108 12.03 -59.87 -26.32
N GLU A 1109 13.29 -60.15 -26.57
CA GLU A 1109 14.05 -59.68 -27.72
C GLU A 1109 14.46 -60.90 -28.55
N LEU A 1110 14.23 -60.84 -29.86
CA LEU A 1110 14.61 -61.93 -30.74
C LEU A 1110 15.10 -61.42 -32.08
N THR A 1111 16.04 -62.15 -32.65
CA THR A 1111 16.56 -61.91 -34.00
C THR A 1111 16.27 -63.14 -34.85
N GLY A 1112 15.65 -62.96 -36.01
CA GLY A 1112 15.43 -64.07 -36.91
C GLY A 1112 14.80 -63.69 -38.24
N LYS A 1113 14.85 -64.62 -39.19
CA LYS A 1113 14.30 -64.39 -40.52
C LYS A 1113 12.78 -64.58 -40.53
N ARG A 1114 12.06 -63.55 -41.00
CA ARG A 1114 10.61 -63.61 -41.18
C ARG A 1114 10.25 -64.43 -42.42
N HIS A 1115 9.37 -65.42 -42.24
CA HIS A 1115 8.84 -66.25 -43.30
C HIS A 1115 7.37 -65.93 -43.57
N LYS A 1116 7.03 -65.68 -44.84
CA LYS A 1116 5.65 -65.58 -45.32
C LYS A 1116 5.18 -66.95 -45.81
N GLU A 1117 4.41 -67.66 -44.99
CA GLU A 1117 3.76 -68.89 -45.45
C GLU A 1117 2.43 -68.60 -46.15
N LYS A 1118 2.15 -69.36 -47.22
CA LYS A 1118 0.83 -69.38 -47.86
C LYS A 1118 -0.17 -69.95 -46.87
N PHE A 1119 -1.06 -69.08 -46.40
CA PHE A 1119 -2.20 -69.31 -45.50
C PHE A 1119 -1.91 -69.26 -43.99
N HIS A 1120 -1.90 -68.01 -43.50
CA HIS A 1120 -2.60 -67.50 -42.31
C HIS A 1120 -1.83 -67.10 -41.03
N PHE A 1121 -0.49 -67.11 -40.97
CA PHE A 1121 0.28 -66.49 -39.86
C PHE A 1121 1.66 -65.95 -40.27
N PRO A 1122 2.09 -64.76 -39.80
CA PRO A 1122 3.50 -64.35 -39.85
C PRO A 1122 4.33 -65.19 -38.87
N LEU A 1123 5.47 -65.72 -39.32
CA LEU A 1123 6.27 -66.69 -38.57
C LEU A 1123 7.78 -66.37 -38.63
N ILE A 1124 8.46 -66.45 -37.48
CA ILE A 1124 9.91 -66.64 -37.42
C ILE A 1124 10.20 -68.08 -37.03
N LYS A 1125 10.88 -68.78 -37.92
CA LYS A 1125 11.22 -70.19 -37.70
C LYS A 1125 12.67 -70.28 -37.25
N HIS A 1126 12.88 -70.87 -36.07
CA HIS A 1126 14.20 -71.10 -35.50
C HIS A 1126 15.00 -69.80 -35.38
N PRO A 1127 14.54 -68.85 -34.53
CA PRO A 1127 15.22 -67.56 -34.37
C PRO A 1127 16.70 -67.77 -34.07
N ASP A 1128 17.53 -66.88 -34.61
CA ASP A 1128 18.98 -66.90 -34.41
C ASP A 1128 19.31 -66.60 -32.95
N GLU A 1129 18.57 -65.65 -32.34
CA GLU A 1129 18.62 -65.32 -30.91
C GLU A 1129 17.21 -65.13 -30.37
N PHE A 1130 16.99 -65.56 -29.12
CA PHE A 1130 15.73 -65.39 -28.39
C PHE A 1130 16.05 -65.20 -26.91
N VAL A 1131 15.70 -64.04 -26.36
CA VAL A 1131 15.99 -63.64 -24.99
C VAL A 1131 14.69 -63.21 -24.32
N VAL A 1132 14.40 -63.76 -23.14
CA VAL A 1132 13.31 -63.26 -22.29
C VAL A 1132 13.91 -62.24 -21.34
N LEU A 1133 13.43 -61.01 -21.46
CA LEU A 1133 13.82 -59.92 -20.59
C LEU A 1133 13.16 -60.14 -19.23
N ASP A 1134 13.91 -59.90 -18.17
CA ASP A 1134 13.41 -59.84 -16.79
C ASP A 1134 13.19 -61.18 -16.06
N LEU A 1135 14.00 -62.20 -16.40
CA LEU A 1135 14.27 -63.33 -15.52
C LEU A 1135 15.62 -63.09 -14.84
N LYS A 1136 15.61 -62.91 -13.52
CA LYS A 1136 16.85 -62.86 -12.75
C LYS A 1136 17.52 -64.23 -12.76
N LYS A 1137 18.44 -64.41 -13.71
CA LYS A 1137 19.67 -65.17 -13.52
C LYS A 1137 20.82 -64.57 -14.29
#